data_AF-A0A7E6FFA5-F1
#
_entry.id   AF-A0A7E6FFA5-F1
#
_cell.length_a   1.000
_cell.length_b   1.000
_cell.length_c   1.000
_cell.angle_alpha   90.00
_cell.angle_beta   90.00
_cell.angle_gamma   90.00
#
_symmetry.space_group_name_H-M   'P 1'
#
loop_
_entity.id
_entity.type
_entity.pdbx_description
1 polymer ?
#
loop_
_entity_poly.entity_id
_entity_poly.type
_entity_poly.pdbx_seq_one_letter_code
_entity_poly.pdbx_strand_id
1 'polypeptide(L)'
;MFGRCLTRLRPIRNVRICFLSKTEPCYCCLSQEQDPAAAKTCPFVSLNTIKSLHTAIAYFCSCQPQKELRMRQLNFDNQALKCLPFDPSDDVKTQRPVPNACFSKAQPTPVENPVMVAYSSSALALLGLSVEDIETNEAVEYFSGNKIMKGSEPAAHCYCGYQFGLFSGQLGDGAAMYLGEVINDKSERWEIQLKGAGLTPFSRGADGRKVLRSSIREFLCSEAFHYLGIPTTRAGTCITSDSTVVRDIFYSGNPIHEKCTIVLRIAPTFLRFGSFEIFKEEDDLTKRSGPSTGNKELLFQLLDYSVKSFYPEIWSEHQNDKQQMYLNFYKEIVKRTAKLVAAWQCVGWCHGVLNTDNMSILGLTVDYGPFGFMDRFNDDFICNSSDGEGRYSYSKQPEICKWNCRKLAEDIQEAVPLDKTLPELENIFDKTFNDEYFGMMKKKLGFQKDHKELNNIVKDLLKTMSSTGADFTNTFRFLSKLAVPGGEGNGLDEALEYLVSNCSTIEELKADCQLRVNSRDFNLILAIAQTNPDILTQLGPEVRKVFKELERIENARKLADRSQEEKEQSDKTEWKAWLEQYLQLLQTEASEEDDLEGFCKKRVHLMNSVNPRYYIVPIVSSYNHECFSMIDFNINILQF
;
A
#
# COMPACT_ATOMS: atom_id res chain seq x y z
N MET A 1 -26.03 28.52 -30.55
CA MET A 1 -25.33 29.50 -31.40
C MET A 1 -24.33 30.24 -30.51
N PHE A 2 -23.14 29.69 -30.32
CA PHE A 2 -21.90 30.08 -31.01
C PHE A 2 -21.50 31.54 -30.81
N GLY A 3 -20.35 31.80 -30.17
CA GLY A 3 -19.82 33.17 -30.12
C GLY A 3 -18.60 33.46 -29.25
N ARG A 4 -17.51 32.71 -29.42
CA ARG A 4 -16.10 33.18 -29.33
C ARG A 4 -15.64 33.92 -28.05
N CYS A 5 -14.84 33.22 -27.23
CA CYS A 5 -13.55 33.76 -26.77
C CYS A 5 -12.59 32.61 -26.44
N LEU A 6 -12.01 32.02 -27.49
CA LEU A 6 -10.85 31.13 -27.43
C LEU A 6 -9.73 31.88 -28.12
N THR A 7 -8.72 32.33 -27.39
CA THR A 7 -7.33 32.39 -27.89
C THR A 7 -6.34 32.68 -26.77
N ARG A 8 -5.33 31.80 -26.69
CA ARG A 8 -4.02 31.93 -26.02
C ARG A 8 -3.95 31.65 -24.51
N LEU A 9 -4.12 30.37 -24.17
CA LEU A 9 -3.26 29.75 -23.16
C LEU A 9 -2.31 28.79 -23.88
N ARG A 10 -1.00 29.03 -23.76
CA ARG A 10 0.02 28.09 -24.22
C ARG A 10 -0.04 26.85 -23.32
N PRO A 11 0.06 25.62 -23.86
CA PRO A 11 0.16 24.44 -23.03
C PRO A 11 1.54 24.47 -22.34
N ILE A 12 1.56 24.59 -21.01
CA ILE A 12 2.73 24.20 -20.24
C ILE A 12 2.72 22.67 -20.23
N ARG A 13 3.41 22.07 -21.21
CA ARG A 13 3.78 20.65 -21.16
C ARG A 13 4.92 20.52 -20.14
N ASN A 14 4.81 19.53 -19.26
CA ASN A 14 5.76 19.15 -18.20
C ASN A 14 5.48 19.77 -16.82
N VAL A 15 4.59 19.14 -16.05
CA VAL A 15 4.64 19.19 -14.59
C VAL A 15 5.07 17.80 -14.13
N ARG A 16 6.25 17.70 -13.52
CA ARG A 16 6.83 16.46 -12.97
C ARG A 16 6.58 16.46 -11.47
N ILE A 17 6.02 15.37 -10.92
CA ILE A 17 5.91 15.19 -9.47
C ILE A 17 7.23 14.61 -8.97
N CYS A 18 8.00 15.40 -8.21
CA CYS A 18 9.24 14.98 -7.55
C CYS A 18 9.04 15.00 -6.03
N PHE A 19 9.29 13.89 -5.35
CA PHE A 19 9.43 13.85 -3.90
C PHE A 19 10.89 14.17 -3.56
N LEU A 20 11.14 15.30 -2.89
CA LEU A 20 12.48 15.71 -2.45
C LEU A 20 12.58 15.61 -0.93
N SER A 21 13.65 15.02 -0.42
CA SER A 21 13.98 15.01 1.01
C SER A 21 14.40 16.41 1.47
N LYS A 22 13.84 16.88 2.59
CA LYS A 22 14.24 18.14 3.25
C LYS A 22 15.64 18.03 3.83
N THR A 23 16.66 18.41 3.05
CA THR A 23 17.94 18.93 3.56
C THR A 23 18.63 19.70 2.43
N GLU A 24 18.40 21.03 2.36
CA GLU A 24 19.38 22.10 2.05
C GLU A 24 18.68 23.44 1.71
N PRO A 25 19.31 24.60 1.99
CA PRO A 25 18.62 25.90 2.09
C PRO A 25 18.33 26.55 0.73
N CYS A 26 17.14 27.15 0.62
CA CYS A 26 16.69 27.97 -0.50
C CYS A 26 17.65 29.12 -0.84
N TYR A 27 18.14 29.15 -2.08
CA TYR A 27 18.50 30.41 -2.74
C TYR A 27 17.31 30.88 -3.58
N CYS A 28 16.53 31.81 -3.04
CA CYS A 28 15.51 32.52 -3.80
C CYS A 28 16.16 33.37 -4.91
N CYS A 29 15.79 33.11 -6.16
CA CYS A 29 16.02 34.02 -7.27
C CYS A 29 15.15 35.27 -7.09
N LEU A 30 15.82 36.42 -6.91
CA LEU A 30 15.22 37.75 -6.94
C LEU A 30 14.56 38.00 -8.31
N SER A 31 13.27 38.31 -8.27
CA SER A 31 12.49 38.83 -9.39
C SER A 31 12.97 40.22 -9.78
N GLN A 32 13.11 40.44 -11.10
CA GLN A 32 13.46 41.71 -11.71
C GLN A 32 12.35 42.76 -11.53
N GLU A 33 12.59 43.75 -10.68
CA GLU A 33 12.15 45.12 -10.90
C GLU A 33 13.39 46.00 -10.71
N GLN A 34 13.92 46.59 -11.79
CA GLN A 34 14.99 47.57 -11.72
C GLN A 34 14.58 48.88 -12.41
N ASP A 35 14.45 49.87 -11.53
CA ASP A 35 14.45 51.32 -11.67
C ASP A 35 15.57 51.84 -12.62
N PRO A 36 15.28 52.74 -13.57
CA PRO A 36 16.25 53.22 -14.55
C PRO A 36 17.08 54.40 -13.99
N ALA A 37 18.10 54.12 -13.18
CA ALA A 37 19.08 55.14 -12.77
C ALA A 37 20.45 54.59 -12.40
N ALA A 38 21.15 53.89 -13.29
CA ALA A 38 22.58 53.60 -13.13
C ALA A 38 23.29 53.32 -14.47
N ALA A 39 23.36 54.31 -15.35
CA ALA A 39 24.27 54.28 -16.49
C ALA A 39 25.56 55.01 -16.12
N LYS A 40 26.66 54.28 -15.88
CA LYS A 40 28.03 54.70 -16.22
C LYS A 40 29.05 53.56 -16.05
N THR A 41 29.86 53.41 -17.11
CA THR A 41 31.15 52.72 -17.24
C THR A 41 31.19 51.18 -17.30
N CYS A 42 31.30 50.65 -18.52
CA CYS A 42 31.99 49.38 -18.80
C CYS A 42 32.56 49.42 -20.25
N PRO A 43 33.82 48.98 -20.51
CA PRO A 43 34.47 49.15 -21.80
C PRO A 43 33.97 48.12 -22.84
N PHE A 44 33.91 48.56 -24.11
CA PHE A 44 33.52 47.75 -25.27
C PHE A 44 34.40 46.50 -25.41
N VAL A 45 33.80 45.31 -25.24
CA VAL A 45 34.36 44.04 -25.74
C VAL A 45 33.80 43.81 -27.14
N SER A 46 34.68 43.61 -28.13
CA SER A 46 34.26 43.44 -29.52
C SER A 46 33.47 42.14 -29.73
N LEU A 47 32.48 42.16 -30.63
CA LEU A 47 31.64 41.02 -31.03
C LEU A 47 32.43 39.78 -31.50
N ASN A 48 33.69 39.94 -31.94
CA ASN A 48 34.54 38.81 -32.36
C ASN A 48 35.10 38.00 -31.18
N THR A 49 35.21 38.59 -29.99
CA THR A 49 35.67 37.91 -28.76
C THR A 49 34.56 37.03 -28.18
N ILE A 50 33.28 37.38 -28.38
CA ILE A 50 32.13 36.59 -27.91
C ILE A 50 31.91 35.35 -28.78
N LYS A 51 32.12 35.45 -30.11
CA LYS A 51 32.03 34.29 -31.01
C LYS A 51 33.10 33.25 -30.72
N SER A 52 34.33 33.67 -30.43
CA SER A 52 35.43 32.76 -30.07
C SER A 52 35.21 32.10 -28.71
N LEU A 53 34.62 32.79 -27.73
CA LEU A 53 34.21 32.19 -26.46
C LEU A 53 33.08 31.17 -26.62
N HIS A 54 32.06 31.47 -27.44
CA HIS A 54 30.98 30.52 -27.71
C HIS A 54 31.47 29.26 -28.44
N THR A 55 32.39 29.40 -29.40
CA THR A 55 33.00 28.23 -30.06
C THR A 55 33.90 27.46 -29.09
N ALA A 56 34.66 28.13 -28.21
CA ALA A 56 35.48 27.48 -27.21
C ALA A 56 34.67 26.77 -26.11
N ILE A 57 33.55 27.34 -25.66
CA ILE A 57 32.62 26.71 -24.70
C ILE A 57 31.88 25.53 -25.35
N ALA A 58 31.47 25.65 -26.63
CA ALA A 58 30.89 24.54 -27.37
C ALA A 58 31.91 23.39 -27.56
N TYR A 59 33.19 23.72 -27.80
CA TYR A 59 34.26 22.73 -27.93
C TYR A 59 34.60 22.08 -26.57
N PHE A 60 34.67 22.86 -25.49
CA PHE A 60 34.91 22.35 -24.12
C PHE A 60 33.75 21.49 -23.60
N CYS A 61 32.50 21.84 -23.91
CA CYS A 61 31.34 20.98 -23.61
C CYS A 61 31.32 19.69 -24.45
N SER A 62 31.88 19.69 -25.67
CA SER A 62 31.97 18.49 -26.51
C SER A 62 33.13 17.54 -26.13
N CYS A 63 34.02 17.96 -25.24
CA CYS A 63 35.22 17.21 -24.84
C CYS A 63 35.19 16.69 -23.40
N GLN A 64 34.08 16.82 -22.67
CA GLN A 64 33.91 16.00 -21.45
C GLN A 64 33.51 14.59 -21.89
N PRO A 65 34.18 13.52 -21.37
CA PRO A 65 33.68 12.18 -21.58
C PRO A 65 32.22 12.16 -21.10
N GLN A 66 31.28 11.82 -21.98
CA GLN A 66 29.90 11.57 -21.58
C GLN A 66 29.97 10.54 -20.45
N LYS A 67 29.74 10.99 -19.21
CA LYS A 67 29.67 10.11 -18.05
C LYS A 67 28.60 9.08 -18.40
N GLU A 68 28.98 7.82 -18.57
CA GLU A 68 28.03 6.78 -18.90
C GLU A 68 26.93 6.78 -17.84
N LEU A 69 25.68 6.83 -18.29
CA LEU A 69 24.52 6.81 -17.40
C LEU A 69 24.59 5.56 -16.53
N ARG A 70 24.42 5.74 -15.22
CA ARG A 70 24.62 4.67 -14.25
C ARG A 70 23.69 3.48 -14.50
N MET A 71 22.52 3.73 -15.08
CA MET A 71 21.57 2.69 -15.50
C MET A 71 22.18 1.64 -16.44
N ARG A 72 23.19 1.98 -17.24
CA ARG A 72 23.86 1.03 -18.16
C ARG A 72 24.83 0.08 -17.44
N GLN A 73 25.16 0.40 -16.19
CA GLN A 73 26.18 -0.26 -15.39
C GLN A 73 25.62 -0.83 -14.07
N LEU A 74 24.29 -0.99 -13.97
CA LEU A 74 23.69 -1.63 -12.80
C LEU A 74 24.26 -3.04 -12.62
N ASN A 75 24.66 -3.35 -11.38
CA ASN A 75 25.27 -4.63 -11.03
C ASN A 75 24.17 -5.67 -10.76
N PHE A 76 23.68 -6.30 -11.83
CA PHE A 76 22.75 -7.42 -11.73
C PHE A 76 23.45 -8.69 -11.29
N ASP A 77 23.04 -9.24 -10.14
CA ASP A 77 23.54 -10.51 -9.65
C ASP A 77 22.55 -11.67 -9.89
N ASN A 78 21.25 -11.44 -9.92
CA ASN A 78 20.23 -12.47 -10.23
C ASN A 78 20.39 -13.78 -9.43
N GLN A 79 20.67 -13.66 -8.13
CA GLN A 79 20.87 -14.78 -7.21
C GLN A 79 19.65 -15.70 -7.16
N ALA A 80 18.43 -15.15 -7.19
CA ALA A 80 17.20 -15.95 -7.22
C ALA A 80 17.21 -16.99 -8.35
N LEU A 81 17.53 -16.57 -9.57
CA LEU A 81 17.57 -17.45 -10.75
C LEU A 81 18.74 -18.43 -10.74
N LYS A 82 19.86 -18.07 -10.07
CA LYS A 82 21.02 -18.96 -9.90
C LYS A 82 20.80 -20.02 -8.82
N CYS A 83 20.06 -19.68 -7.77
CA CYS A 83 19.90 -20.53 -6.58
C CYS A 83 18.62 -21.35 -6.56
N LEU A 84 17.58 -20.96 -7.32
CA LEU A 84 16.30 -21.65 -7.37
C LEU A 84 16.04 -22.27 -8.74
N PRO A 85 15.30 -23.39 -8.83
CA PRO A 85 14.91 -23.99 -10.09
C PRO A 85 14.16 -23.01 -11.00
N PHE A 86 14.64 -22.93 -12.24
CA PHE A 86 14.21 -22.02 -13.26
C PHE A 86 13.75 -22.82 -14.49
N ASP A 87 12.57 -22.50 -15.00
CA ASP A 87 12.04 -23.05 -16.25
C ASP A 87 12.55 -22.22 -17.44
N PRO A 88 13.44 -22.77 -18.29
CA PRO A 88 14.12 -22.03 -19.34
C PRO A 88 13.31 -21.93 -20.64
N SER A 89 12.08 -22.46 -20.68
CA SER A 89 11.26 -22.53 -21.89
C SER A 89 11.13 -21.18 -22.60
N ASP A 90 11.36 -21.18 -23.91
CA ASP A 90 11.21 -19.99 -24.77
C ASP A 90 9.74 -19.64 -25.05
N ASP A 91 8.80 -20.53 -24.71
CA ASP A 91 7.38 -20.23 -24.72
C ASP A 91 6.99 -19.41 -23.48
N VAL A 92 7.21 -18.10 -23.60
CA VAL A 92 7.03 -17.09 -22.54
C VAL A 92 5.68 -16.39 -22.57
N LYS A 93 4.87 -16.61 -23.62
CA LYS A 93 3.57 -15.92 -23.82
C LYS A 93 2.37 -16.86 -23.66
N THR A 94 2.56 -18.16 -23.85
CA THR A 94 1.47 -19.13 -23.71
C THR A 94 1.25 -19.46 -22.25
N GLN A 95 -0.01 -19.46 -21.85
CA GLN A 95 -0.42 -19.84 -20.50
C GLN A 95 -0.24 -21.34 -20.32
N ARG A 96 0.48 -21.74 -19.27
CA ARG A 96 0.72 -23.16 -19.00
C ARG A 96 1.11 -23.42 -17.54
N PRO A 97 0.92 -24.66 -17.06
CA PRO A 97 1.56 -25.12 -15.83
C PRO A 97 3.08 -25.01 -15.92
N VAL A 98 3.71 -24.67 -14.80
CA VAL A 98 5.17 -24.60 -14.63
C VAL A 98 5.55 -25.48 -13.43
N PRO A 99 5.61 -26.81 -13.63
CA PRO A 99 5.96 -27.72 -12.56
C PRO A 99 7.45 -27.65 -12.23
N ASN A 100 7.80 -27.88 -10.97
CA ASN A 100 9.18 -28.04 -10.49
C ASN A 100 10.10 -26.81 -10.72
N ALA A 101 9.53 -25.61 -10.82
CA ALA A 101 10.31 -24.37 -10.92
C ALA A 101 9.69 -23.25 -10.08
N CYS A 102 10.54 -22.41 -9.49
CA CYS A 102 10.13 -21.19 -8.79
C CYS A 102 9.97 -20.02 -9.76
N PHE A 103 10.69 -20.02 -10.87
CA PHE A 103 10.64 -18.97 -11.88
C PHE A 103 10.55 -19.58 -13.28
N SER A 104 9.90 -18.87 -14.19
CA SER A 104 9.89 -19.20 -15.62
C SER A 104 10.42 -18.02 -16.42
N LYS A 105 11.12 -18.30 -17.51
CA LYS A 105 11.60 -17.26 -18.43
C LYS A 105 10.45 -16.36 -18.88
N ALA A 106 10.68 -15.05 -18.92
CA ALA A 106 9.71 -14.07 -19.38
C ALA A 106 10.38 -13.05 -20.29
N GLN A 107 9.58 -12.31 -21.08
CA GLN A 107 10.10 -11.20 -21.87
C GLN A 107 9.09 -10.05 -21.87
N PRO A 108 9.51 -8.82 -21.53
CA PRO A 108 8.64 -7.65 -21.62
C PRO A 108 8.10 -7.49 -23.04
N THR A 109 6.83 -7.12 -23.15
CA THR A 109 6.21 -6.71 -24.40
C THR A 109 6.25 -5.18 -24.45
N PRO A 110 7.00 -4.57 -25.40
CA PRO A 110 7.12 -3.12 -25.51
C PRO A 110 5.77 -2.40 -25.61
N VAL A 111 5.77 -1.13 -25.26
CA VAL A 111 4.63 -0.22 -25.43
C VAL A 111 4.98 0.96 -26.34
N GLU A 112 3.96 1.57 -26.94
CA GLU A 112 4.13 2.69 -27.88
C GLU A 112 4.26 4.03 -27.13
N ASN A 113 5.28 4.82 -27.49
CA ASN A 113 5.53 6.16 -26.95
C ASN A 113 5.44 6.24 -25.41
N PRO A 114 6.26 5.48 -24.66
CA PRO A 114 6.22 5.53 -23.21
C PRO A 114 6.58 6.94 -22.69
N VAL A 115 5.88 7.38 -21.65
CA VAL A 115 6.08 8.69 -21.01
C VAL A 115 6.07 8.54 -19.49
N MET A 116 7.08 9.10 -18.83
CA MET A 116 7.13 9.18 -17.37
C MET A 116 5.98 10.02 -16.82
N VAL A 117 5.18 9.43 -15.93
CA VAL A 117 4.14 10.14 -15.15
C VAL A 117 4.73 10.63 -13.84
N ALA A 118 5.39 9.75 -13.10
CA ALA A 118 6.01 10.06 -11.81
C ALA A 118 7.20 9.12 -11.53
N TYR A 119 8.11 9.57 -10.66
CA TYR A 119 9.19 8.74 -10.11
C TYR A 119 9.49 9.10 -8.66
N SER A 120 10.02 8.13 -7.91
CA SER A 120 10.49 8.34 -6.54
C SER A 120 12.01 8.31 -6.51
N SER A 121 12.61 9.48 -6.28
CA SER A 121 14.06 9.63 -6.12
C SER A 121 14.60 8.74 -4.98
N SER A 122 13.88 8.70 -3.85
CA SER A 122 14.21 7.86 -2.70
C SER A 122 14.19 6.36 -3.03
N ALA A 123 13.18 5.89 -3.78
CA ALA A 123 13.11 4.48 -4.18
C ALA A 123 14.20 4.12 -5.19
N LEU A 124 14.47 4.98 -6.17
CA LEU A 124 15.49 4.74 -7.20
C LEU A 124 16.91 4.84 -6.65
N ALA A 125 17.13 5.62 -5.59
CA ALA A 125 18.39 5.67 -4.86
C ALA A 125 18.75 4.31 -4.21
N LEU A 126 17.78 3.41 -3.96
CA LEU A 126 18.06 2.03 -3.52
C LEU A 126 18.87 1.25 -4.56
N LEU A 127 18.70 1.58 -5.85
CA LEU A 127 19.44 1.03 -6.98
C LEU A 127 20.72 1.85 -7.30
N GLY A 128 21.01 2.88 -6.49
CA GLY A 128 22.12 3.80 -6.70
C GLY A 128 21.88 4.87 -7.77
N LEU A 129 20.68 4.99 -8.32
CA LEU A 129 20.38 5.92 -9.42
C LEU A 129 20.14 7.34 -8.92
N SER A 130 20.73 8.33 -9.60
CA SER A 130 20.50 9.76 -9.31
C SER A 130 19.37 10.33 -10.17
N VAL A 131 18.89 11.54 -9.86
CA VAL A 131 17.84 12.20 -10.66
C VAL A 131 18.29 12.37 -12.12
N GLU A 132 19.56 12.69 -12.34
CA GLU A 132 20.13 12.88 -13.69
C GLU A 132 20.11 11.59 -14.51
N ASP A 133 20.27 10.42 -13.88
CA ASP A 133 20.15 9.13 -14.56
C ASP A 133 18.73 8.88 -15.07
N ILE A 134 17.73 9.33 -14.30
CA ILE A 134 16.30 9.05 -14.51
C ILE A 134 15.66 10.02 -15.49
N GLU A 135 16.10 11.28 -15.53
CA GLU A 135 15.52 12.31 -16.41
C GLU A 135 16.03 12.21 -17.86
N THR A 136 16.10 10.98 -18.39
CA THR A 136 16.53 10.68 -19.75
C THR A 136 15.46 9.86 -20.50
N ASN A 137 15.38 10.04 -21.82
CA ASN A 137 14.48 9.21 -22.63
C ASN A 137 14.85 7.71 -22.55
N GLU A 138 16.13 7.42 -22.31
CA GLU A 138 16.61 6.04 -22.18
C GLU A 138 16.11 5.38 -20.88
N ALA A 139 15.98 6.13 -19.77
CA ALA A 139 15.38 5.63 -18.54
C ALA A 139 13.96 5.13 -18.77
N VAL A 140 13.17 5.93 -19.50
CA VAL A 140 11.78 5.61 -19.81
C VAL A 140 11.68 4.30 -20.60
N GLU A 141 12.54 4.11 -21.60
CA GLU A 141 12.57 2.88 -22.40
C GLU A 141 12.96 1.63 -21.57
N TYR A 142 13.90 1.76 -20.63
CA TYR A 142 14.26 0.64 -19.75
C TYR A 142 13.15 0.31 -18.74
N PHE A 143 12.60 1.32 -18.07
CA PHE A 143 11.58 1.13 -17.04
C PHE A 143 10.17 0.89 -17.60
N SER A 144 9.95 1.06 -18.91
CA SER A 144 8.74 0.59 -19.60
C SER A 144 8.86 -0.83 -20.13
N GLY A 145 10.05 -1.43 -20.07
CA GLY A 145 10.35 -2.73 -20.68
C GLY A 145 10.50 -2.69 -22.21
N ASN A 146 10.67 -1.50 -22.80
CA ASN A 146 10.97 -1.38 -24.24
C ASN A 146 12.42 -1.76 -24.56
N LYS A 147 13.32 -1.56 -23.59
CA LYS A 147 14.70 -2.04 -23.62
C LYS A 147 15.00 -2.89 -22.40
N ILE A 148 15.87 -3.88 -22.57
CA ILE A 148 16.37 -4.71 -21.48
C ILE A 148 17.72 -4.16 -21.02
N MET A 149 17.86 -3.94 -19.72
CA MET A 149 19.12 -3.48 -19.13
C MET A 149 20.20 -4.56 -19.27
N LYS A 150 21.45 -4.15 -19.42
CA LYS A 150 22.57 -5.09 -19.49
C LYS A 150 22.67 -5.86 -18.16
N GLY A 151 22.67 -7.19 -18.22
CA GLY A 151 22.71 -8.07 -17.04
C GLY A 151 21.33 -8.41 -16.46
N SER A 152 20.25 -7.75 -16.91
CA SER A 152 18.89 -8.14 -16.55
C SER A 152 18.52 -9.47 -17.22
N GLU A 153 17.90 -10.36 -16.45
CA GLU A 153 17.39 -11.65 -16.91
C GLU A 153 15.89 -11.74 -16.58
N PRO A 154 15.02 -11.27 -17.51
CA PRO A 154 13.61 -11.21 -17.21
C PRO A 154 12.97 -12.59 -16.97
N ALA A 155 12.18 -12.68 -15.90
CA ALA A 155 11.51 -13.89 -15.47
C ALA A 155 10.15 -13.57 -14.85
N ALA A 156 9.35 -14.60 -14.61
CA ALA A 156 8.09 -14.50 -13.89
C ALA A 156 8.09 -15.55 -12.77
N HIS A 157 7.72 -15.13 -11.56
CA HIS A 157 7.68 -15.98 -10.38
C HIS A 157 6.44 -16.91 -10.42
N CYS A 158 6.66 -18.20 -10.19
CA CYS A 158 5.60 -19.19 -9.99
C CYS A 158 5.20 -19.26 -8.52
N TYR A 159 3.92 -19.10 -8.22
CA TYR A 159 3.36 -19.25 -6.88
C TYR A 159 1.90 -19.70 -6.97
N CYS A 160 1.34 -20.18 -5.86
CA CYS A 160 -0.08 -20.45 -5.68
C CYS A 160 -0.71 -19.43 -4.71
N GLY A 161 -1.99 -19.59 -4.36
CA GLY A 161 -2.64 -18.72 -3.39
C GLY A 161 -3.99 -19.26 -2.93
N TYR A 162 -4.35 -18.99 -1.68
CA TYR A 162 -5.71 -19.03 -1.18
C TYR A 162 -6.40 -17.70 -1.47
N GLN A 163 -7.27 -17.68 -2.49
CA GLN A 163 -8.04 -16.50 -2.86
C GLN A 163 -9.42 -16.55 -2.20
N PHE A 164 -9.71 -15.56 -1.37
CA PHE A 164 -10.93 -15.50 -0.55
C PHE A 164 -11.16 -16.77 0.31
N GLY A 165 -10.08 -17.43 0.72
CA GLY A 165 -10.12 -18.64 1.55
C GLY A 165 -10.22 -19.96 0.78
N LEU A 166 -10.33 -19.92 -0.55
CA LEU A 166 -10.32 -21.11 -1.40
C LEU A 166 -8.98 -21.25 -2.12
N PHE A 167 -8.44 -22.46 -2.20
CA PHE A 167 -7.18 -22.69 -2.91
C PHE A 167 -7.36 -22.51 -4.42
N SER A 168 -6.51 -21.66 -5.03
CA SER A 168 -6.61 -21.32 -6.45
C SER A 168 -5.74 -22.19 -7.37
N GLY A 169 -4.93 -23.08 -6.82
CA GLY A 169 -3.89 -23.79 -7.59
C GLY A 169 -2.84 -22.80 -8.10
N GLN A 170 -2.19 -23.13 -9.23
CA GLN A 170 -1.14 -22.29 -9.81
C GLN A 170 -1.65 -20.89 -10.18
N LEU A 171 -1.01 -19.89 -9.58
CA LEU A 171 -1.09 -18.47 -9.92
C LEU A 171 0.21 -18.07 -10.62
N GLY A 172 0.98 -17.18 -10.02
CA GLY A 172 2.22 -16.64 -10.56
C GLY A 172 2.11 -15.18 -11.00
N ASP A 173 3.26 -14.61 -11.37
CA ASP A 173 3.39 -13.23 -11.85
C ASP A 173 2.71 -13.07 -13.22
N GLY A 174 1.38 -12.93 -13.21
CA GLY A 174 0.58 -12.87 -14.44
C GLY A 174 0.57 -11.51 -15.14
N ALA A 175 0.99 -10.47 -14.44
CA ALA A 175 1.14 -9.11 -14.99
C ALA A 175 2.32 -8.37 -14.35
N ALA A 176 3.22 -9.11 -13.70
CA ALA A 176 4.47 -8.63 -13.16
C ALA A 176 5.60 -9.40 -13.84
N MET A 177 6.79 -8.80 -13.87
CA MET A 177 7.95 -9.44 -14.45
C MET A 177 9.18 -9.04 -13.65
N TYR A 178 9.82 -10.02 -13.05
CA TYR A 178 11.16 -9.89 -12.50
C TYR A 178 12.09 -9.44 -13.61
N LEU A 179 12.88 -8.39 -13.40
CA LEU A 179 13.97 -8.02 -14.31
C LEU A 179 15.33 -8.48 -13.80
N GLY A 180 15.50 -8.58 -12.48
CA GLY A 180 16.79 -8.86 -11.89
C GLY A 180 16.90 -8.43 -10.43
N GLU A 181 18.01 -8.83 -9.81
CA GLU A 181 18.42 -8.37 -8.49
C GLU A 181 19.68 -7.52 -8.64
N VAL A 182 19.57 -6.25 -8.24
CA VAL A 182 20.67 -5.29 -8.29
C VAL A 182 21.37 -5.24 -6.94
N ILE A 183 22.70 -5.28 -6.95
CA ILE A 183 23.53 -4.97 -5.77
C ILE A 183 23.96 -3.51 -5.84
N ASN A 184 23.58 -2.71 -4.84
CA ASN A 184 23.94 -1.30 -4.77
C ASN A 184 25.33 -1.08 -4.14
N ASP A 185 25.79 0.17 -4.06
CA ASP A 185 27.10 0.53 -3.51
C ASP A 185 27.27 0.16 -2.02
N LYS A 186 26.16 -0.04 -1.31
CA LYS A 186 26.15 -0.48 0.09
C LYS A 186 26.15 -2.00 0.23
N SER A 187 26.31 -2.73 -0.87
CA SER A 187 26.21 -4.19 -0.93
C SER A 187 24.83 -4.73 -0.52
N GLU A 188 23.78 -3.91 -0.63
CA GLU A 188 22.40 -4.34 -0.43
C GLU A 188 21.82 -4.85 -1.75
N ARG A 189 21.03 -5.93 -1.67
CA ARG A 189 20.37 -6.55 -2.81
C ARG A 189 18.93 -6.07 -2.93
N TRP A 190 18.54 -5.67 -4.13
CA TRP A 190 17.18 -5.23 -4.44
C TRP A 190 16.65 -5.94 -5.69
N GLU A 191 15.60 -6.74 -5.51
CA GLU A 191 14.80 -7.28 -6.60
C GLU A 191 13.97 -6.15 -7.23
N ILE A 192 13.99 -6.06 -8.56
CA ILE A 192 13.17 -5.11 -9.31
C ILE A 192 12.21 -5.84 -10.25
N GLN A 193 10.98 -5.37 -10.30
CA GLN A 193 9.92 -5.91 -11.14
C GLN A 193 9.24 -4.81 -11.97
N LEU A 194 8.83 -5.13 -13.20
CA LEU A 194 7.91 -4.31 -13.97
C LEU A 194 6.50 -4.90 -13.91
N LYS A 195 5.55 -4.15 -13.36
CA LYS A 195 4.13 -4.52 -13.34
C LYS A 195 3.40 -3.83 -14.49
N GLY A 196 2.77 -4.59 -15.38
CA GLY A 196 2.16 -4.14 -16.63
C GLY A 196 3.02 -4.37 -17.89
N ALA A 197 4.14 -5.09 -17.75
CA ALA A 197 5.11 -5.31 -18.83
C ALA A 197 4.68 -6.36 -19.87
N GLY A 198 3.48 -6.94 -19.78
CA GLY A 198 2.94 -7.87 -20.77
C GLY A 198 2.69 -9.27 -20.22
N LEU A 199 2.42 -10.19 -21.15
CA LEU A 199 2.05 -11.57 -20.83
C LEU A 199 3.23 -12.38 -20.29
N THR A 200 2.90 -13.34 -19.43
CA THR A 200 3.78 -14.39 -18.90
C THR A 200 3.04 -15.74 -18.97
N PRO A 201 3.71 -16.87 -18.69
CA PRO A 201 3.04 -18.16 -18.56
C PRO A 201 1.93 -18.19 -17.48
N PHE A 202 1.92 -17.19 -16.58
CA PHE A 202 1.02 -17.08 -15.44
C PHE A 202 -0.12 -16.06 -15.65
N SER A 203 -0.22 -15.44 -16.83
CA SER A 203 -1.25 -14.41 -17.09
C SER A 203 -2.68 -14.92 -16.99
N ARG A 204 -2.91 -16.24 -17.04
CA ARG A 204 -4.25 -16.85 -17.10
C ARG A 204 -5.08 -16.11 -18.17
N GLY A 205 -6.39 -15.95 -18.00
CA GLY A 205 -7.22 -15.21 -18.95
C GLY A 205 -6.97 -13.70 -19.08
N ALA A 206 -5.93 -13.12 -18.45
CA ALA A 206 -5.65 -11.68 -18.48
C ALA A 206 -4.63 -11.30 -19.58
N ASP A 207 -4.53 -10.00 -19.85
CA ASP A 207 -3.67 -9.42 -20.91
C ASP A 207 -2.25 -9.05 -20.47
N GLY A 208 -1.91 -9.25 -19.18
CA GLY A 208 -0.61 -8.89 -18.63
C GLY A 208 -0.33 -7.37 -18.55
N ARG A 209 -1.35 -6.52 -18.77
CA ARG A 209 -1.23 -5.05 -18.74
C ARG A 209 -1.94 -4.43 -17.54
N LYS A 210 -1.44 -3.26 -17.14
CA LYS A 210 -2.06 -2.39 -16.13
C LYS A 210 -2.41 -1.04 -16.74
N VAL A 211 -3.28 -0.31 -16.06
CA VAL A 211 -3.81 0.99 -16.51
C VAL A 211 -3.38 2.09 -15.55
N LEU A 212 -3.50 3.34 -15.98
CA LEU A 212 -2.98 4.48 -15.22
C LEU A 212 -3.59 4.58 -13.82
N ARG A 213 -4.91 4.41 -13.68
CA ARG A 213 -5.62 4.54 -12.40
C ARG A 213 -5.13 3.57 -11.32
N SER A 214 -4.88 2.30 -11.67
CA SER A 214 -4.37 1.31 -10.71
C SER A 214 -2.88 1.50 -10.45
N SER A 215 -2.12 1.82 -11.49
CA SER A 215 -0.66 2.01 -11.42
C SER A 215 -0.27 3.20 -10.54
N ILE A 216 -0.98 4.33 -10.67
CA ILE A 216 -0.68 5.52 -9.87
C ILE A 216 -1.08 5.34 -8.41
N ARG A 217 -2.17 4.60 -8.12
CA ARG A 217 -2.58 4.25 -6.75
C ARG A 217 -1.52 3.38 -6.06
N GLU A 218 -1.00 2.36 -6.75
CA GLU A 218 0.09 1.53 -6.25
C GLU A 218 1.36 2.34 -6.01
N PHE A 219 1.76 3.18 -6.97
CA PHE A 219 2.93 4.05 -6.83
C PHE A 219 2.82 4.96 -5.60
N LEU A 220 1.71 5.71 -5.48
CA LEU A 220 1.50 6.65 -4.39
C LEU A 220 1.44 5.96 -3.02
N CYS A 221 0.73 4.84 -2.92
CA CYS A 221 0.54 4.16 -1.64
C CYS A 221 1.80 3.43 -1.17
N SER A 222 2.58 2.87 -2.09
CA SER A 222 3.91 2.32 -1.80
C SER A 222 4.81 3.35 -1.12
N GLU A 223 4.91 4.55 -1.70
CA GLU A 223 5.79 5.58 -1.17
C GLU A 223 5.20 6.26 0.08
N ALA A 224 3.89 6.44 0.16
CA ALA A 224 3.24 6.95 1.36
C ALA A 224 3.47 6.04 2.56
N PHE A 225 3.35 4.71 2.39
CA PHE A 225 3.63 3.75 3.46
C PHE A 225 5.09 3.79 3.91
N HIS A 226 6.03 3.96 2.98
CA HIS A 226 7.44 4.14 3.32
C HIS A 226 7.64 5.36 4.24
N TYR A 227 7.06 6.51 3.90
CA TYR A 227 7.17 7.73 4.73
C TYR A 227 6.36 7.66 6.03
N LEU A 228 5.32 6.82 6.10
CA LEU A 228 4.62 6.49 7.35
C LEU A 228 5.43 5.53 8.25
N GLY A 229 6.58 5.03 7.77
CA GLY A 229 7.38 4.03 8.49
C GLY A 229 6.75 2.64 8.53
N ILE A 230 5.77 2.36 7.66
CA ILE A 230 5.13 1.06 7.53
C ILE A 230 5.91 0.22 6.50
N PRO A 231 6.36 -1.00 6.84
CA PRO A 231 7.09 -1.84 5.90
C PRO A 231 6.30 -2.10 4.62
N THR A 232 6.92 -1.85 3.47
CA THR A 232 6.27 -1.92 2.16
C THR A 232 7.26 -2.11 1.02
N THR A 233 6.78 -2.66 -0.09
CA THR A 233 7.47 -2.58 -1.38
C THR A 233 7.53 -1.14 -1.86
N ARG A 234 8.62 -0.76 -2.54
CA ARG A 234 8.85 0.59 -3.04
C ARG A 234 8.44 0.71 -4.50
N ALA A 235 8.06 1.91 -4.93
CA ALA A 235 7.70 2.19 -6.31
C ALA A 235 8.67 3.21 -6.93
N GLY A 236 9.49 2.77 -7.88
CA GLY A 236 10.52 3.60 -8.49
C GLY A 236 9.96 4.55 -9.55
N THR A 237 9.17 4.04 -10.49
CA THR A 237 8.62 4.81 -11.61
C THR A 237 7.19 4.40 -11.95
N CYS A 238 6.41 5.34 -12.48
CA CYS A 238 5.12 5.11 -13.12
C CYS A 238 5.17 5.68 -14.55
N ILE A 239 5.03 4.82 -15.55
CA ILE A 239 5.17 5.16 -16.98
C ILE A 239 3.89 4.81 -17.70
N THR A 240 3.27 5.78 -18.38
CA THR A 240 2.12 5.54 -19.25
C THR A 240 2.57 5.45 -20.72
N SER A 241 1.67 5.09 -21.62
CA SER A 241 1.97 4.89 -23.04
C SER A 241 0.74 5.16 -23.91
N ASP A 242 0.91 5.16 -25.24
CA ASP A 242 -0.19 5.25 -26.19
C ASP A 242 -0.81 3.89 -26.52
N SER A 243 -0.15 2.78 -26.14
CA SER A 243 -0.77 1.46 -26.17
C SER A 243 -1.98 1.42 -25.25
N THR A 244 -3.07 0.77 -25.67
CA THR A 244 -4.32 0.70 -24.88
C THR A 244 -4.77 -0.73 -24.62
N VAL A 245 -5.53 -0.91 -23.54
CA VAL A 245 -6.25 -2.14 -23.22
C VAL A 245 -7.68 -1.83 -22.83
N VAL A 246 -8.57 -2.79 -23.07
CA VAL A 246 -9.99 -2.64 -22.75
C VAL A 246 -10.22 -2.97 -21.28
N ARG A 247 -10.90 -2.08 -20.56
CA ARG A 247 -11.35 -2.27 -19.17
C ARG A 247 -12.81 -1.88 -19.04
N ASP A 248 -13.33 -1.93 -17.81
CA ASP A 248 -14.66 -1.42 -17.41
C ASP A 248 -15.88 -2.20 -17.97
N ILE A 249 -15.65 -3.24 -18.77
CA ILE A 249 -16.71 -4.12 -19.30
C ILE A 249 -17.64 -4.65 -18.19
N PHE A 250 -17.06 -5.01 -17.03
CA PHE A 250 -17.80 -5.61 -15.91
C PHE A 250 -18.20 -4.61 -14.82
N TYR A 251 -17.73 -3.36 -14.88
CA TYR A 251 -18.03 -2.33 -13.88
C TYR A 251 -19.18 -1.43 -14.35
N SER A 252 -18.99 -0.71 -15.47
CA SER A 252 -20.02 0.17 -16.05
C SER A 252 -20.84 -0.47 -17.17
N GLY A 253 -20.47 -1.67 -17.62
CA GLY A 253 -21.06 -2.31 -18.79
C GLY A 253 -20.54 -1.75 -20.13
N ASN A 254 -19.70 -0.70 -20.10
CA ASN A 254 -19.17 -0.05 -21.29
C ASN A 254 -17.66 -0.27 -21.38
N PRO A 255 -17.15 -0.88 -22.47
CA PRO A 255 -15.71 -1.03 -22.67
C PRO A 255 -15.05 0.34 -22.83
N ILE A 256 -14.01 0.60 -22.02
CA ILE A 256 -13.17 1.79 -22.12
C ILE A 256 -11.76 1.36 -22.54
N HIS A 257 -11.20 2.03 -23.54
CA HIS A 257 -9.79 1.89 -23.90
C HIS A 257 -8.95 2.76 -22.97
N GLU A 258 -8.25 2.13 -22.04
CA GLU A 258 -7.36 2.80 -21.10
C GLU A 258 -5.90 2.61 -21.51
N LYS A 259 -5.08 3.64 -21.24
CA LYS A 259 -3.65 3.62 -21.54
C LYS A 259 -2.92 2.59 -20.70
N CYS A 260 -2.12 1.75 -21.36
CA CYS A 260 -1.20 0.82 -20.72
C CYS A 260 -0.20 1.62 -19.89
N THR A 261 -0.03 1.21 -18.65
CA THR A 261 0.87 1.85 -17.69
C THR A 261 1.69 0.78 -16.99
N ILE A 262 2.97 1.08 -16.77
CA ILE A 262 3.96 0.21 -16.15
C ILE A 262 4.47 0.86 -14.87
N VAL A 263 4.55 0.07 -13.80
CA VAL A 263 5.15 0.48 -12.53
C VAL A 263 6.43 -0.34 -12.28
N LEU A 264 7.53 0.35 -11.98
CA LEU A 264 8.73 -0.28 -11.44
C LEU A 264 8.55 -0.48 -9.94
N ARG A 265 8.56 -1.73 -9.50
CA ARG A 265 8.50 -2.13 -8.09
C ARG A 265 9.89 -2.56 -7.63
N ILE A 266 10.22 -2.21 -6.39
CA ILE A 266 11.54 -2.48 -5.79
C ILE A 266 11.31 -3.06 -4.40
N ALA A 267 11.93 -4.20 -4.09
CA ALA A 267 11.88 -4.82 -2.76
C ALA A 267 13.14 -5.68 -2.54
N PRO A 268 13.48 -6.08 -1.31
CA PRO A 268 14.54 -7.06 -1.11
C PRO A 268 14.18 -8.40 -1.77
N THR A 269 12.90 -8.77 -1.75
CA THR A 269 12.32 -9.86 -2.55
C THR A 269 10.80 -9.71 -2.67
N PHE A 270 10.22 -10.34 -3.70
CA PHE A 270 8.77 -10.53 -3.85
C PHE A 270 8.32 -11.97 -3.53
N LEU A 271 9.14 -12.76 -2.81
CA LEU A 271 8.70 -14.01 -2.20
C LEU A 271 7.53 -13.78 -1.23
N ARG A 272 6.55 -14.67 -1.30
CA ARG A 272 5.23 -14.58 -0.67
C ARG A 272 4.86 -15.91 -0.02
N PHE A 273 3.83 -15.96 0.83
CA PHE A 273 3.41 -17.23 1.43
C PHE A 273 3.00 -18.22 0.33
N GLY A 274 2.27 -17.72 -0.67
CA GLY A 274 1.92 -18.48 -1.87
C GLY A 274 3.10 -19.09 -2.66
N SER A 275 4.34 -18.64 -2.46
CA SER A 275 5.53 -19.27 -3.06
C SER A 275 5.78 -20.67 -2.51
N PHE A 276 5.38 -20.95 -1.27
CA PHE A 276 5.47 -22.27 -0.63
C PHE A 276 4.24 -23.14 -0.93
N GLU A 277 3.13 -22.53 -1.36
CA GLU A 277 1.92 -23.26 -1.74
C GLU A 277 2.05 -24.01 -3.08
N ILE A 278 3.16 -23.86 -3.82
CA ILE A 278 3.39 -24.62 -5.06
C ILE A 278 3.58 -26.13 -4.81
N PHE A 279 3.89 -26.53 -3.58
CA PHE A 279 4.06 -27.92 -3.17
C PHE A 279 2.79 -28.57 -2.64
N LYS A 280 1.72 -27.78 -2.47
CA LYS A 280 0.48 -28.24 -1.83
C LYS A 280 -0.14 -29.40 -2.60
N GLU A 281 -0.45 -30.48 -1.89
CA GLU A 281 -1.22 -31.61 -2.43
C GLU A 281 -2.66 -31.19 -2.80
N GLU A 282 -3.45 -32.14 -3.32
CA GLU A 282 -4.84 -31.86 -3.71
C GLU A 282 -5.65 -31.32 -2.52
N ASP A 283 -6.20 -30.11 -2.69
CA ASP A 283 -7.07 -29.47 -1.72
C ASP A 283 -8.45 -30.13 -1.69
N ASP A 284 -8.91 -30.52 -0.51
CA ASP A 284 -10.16 -31.29 -0.35
C ASP A 284 -11.39 -30.62 -0.95
N LEU A 285 -11.47 -29.28 -0.83
CA LEU A 285 -12.63 -28.50 -1.26
C LEU A 285 -12.59 -28.17 -2.74
N THR A 286 -11.44 -27.74 -3.24
CA THR A 286 -11.30 -27.22 -4.61
C THR A 286 -10.82 -28.26 -5.61
N LYS A 287 -10.29 -29.40 -5.14
CA LYS A 287 -9.66 -30.46 -5.94
C LYS A 287 -8.48 -29.96 -6.78
N ARG A 288 -7.87 -28.85 -6.36
CA ARG A 288 -6.69 -28.26 -7.02
C ARG A 288 -5.44 -28.61 -6.22
N SER A 289 -4.33 -28.77 -6.92
CA SER A 289 -3.00 -28.97 -6.34
C SER A 289 -2.02 -27.90 -6.84
N GLY A 290 -0.91 -27.76 -6.14
CA GLY A 290 0.23 -26.97 -6.58
C GLY A 290 1.00 -27.70 -7.71
N PRO A 291 1.67 -26.94 -8.61
CA PRO A 291 2.34 -27.52 -9.78
C PRO A 291 3.60 -28.35 -9.43
N SER A 292 4.10 -28.27 -8.20
CA SER A 292 5.32 -28.94 -7.73
C SER A 292 5.04 -29.93 -6.58
N THR A 293 3.82 -30.49 -6.55
CA THR A 293 3.40 -31.47 -5.54
C THR A 293 4.41 -32.62 -5.40
N GLY A 294 4.78 -32.97 -4.17
CA GLY A 294 5.71 -34.07 -3.87
C GLY A 294 7.20 -33.75 -4.04
N ASN A 295 7.57 -32.58 -4.57
CA ASN A 295 8.96 -32.20 -4.76
C ASN A 295 9.57 -31.59 -3.48
N LYS A 296 9.93 -32.48 -2.53
CA LYS A 296 10.51 -32.07 -1.23
C LYS A 296 11.86 -31.38 -1.39
N GLU A 297 12.68 -31.81 -2.34
CA GLU A 297 14.01 -31.21 -2.58
C GLU A 297 13.89 -29.72 -2.92
N LEU A 298 12.95 -29.36 -3.79
CA LEU A 298 12.68 -27.97 -4.14
C LEU A 298 12.10 -27.17 -2.97
N LEU A 299 11.25 -27.75 -2.13
CA LEU A 299 10.78 -27.09 -0.90
C LEU A 299 11.96 -26.72 0.02
N PHE A 300 12.85 -27.68 0.31
CA PHE A 300 14.02 -27.41 1.15
C PHE A 300 15.00 -26.42 0.50
N GLN A 301 15.14 -26.44 -0.82
CA GLN A 301 15.96 -25.47 -1.55
C GLN A 301 15.37 -24.05 -1.45
N LEU A 302 14.05 -23.90 -1.59
CA LEU A 302 13.37 -22.61 -1.43
C LEU A 302 13.47 -22.10 0.02
N LEU A 303 13.31 -22.97 1.01
CA LEU A 303 13.51 -22.62 2.41
C LEU A 303 14.94 -22.19 2.70
N ASP A 304 15.94 -22.96 2.27
CA ASP A 304 17.35 -22.62 2.44
C ASP A 304 17.68 -21.27 1.81
N TYR A 305 17.24 -21.04 0.57
CA TYR A 305 17.41 -19.76 -0.11
C TYR A 305 16.77 -18.61 0.67
N SER A 306 15.53 -18.80 1.13
CA SER A 306 14.77 -17.77 1.83
C SER A 306 15.45 -17.37 3.15
N VAL A 307 15.84 -18.35 3.97
CA VAL A 307 16.49 -18.08 5.25
C VAL A 307 17.89 -17.51 5.03
N LYS A 308 18.70 -18.11 4.17
CA LYS A 308 20.08 -17.66 3.92
C LYS A 308 20.15 -16.24 3.38
N SER A 309 19.24 -15.88 2.47
CA SER A 309 19.29 -14.58 1.78
C SER A 309 18.65 -13.47 2.60
N PHE A 310 17.60 -13.75 3.36
CA PHE A 310 16.78 -12.70 3.98
C PHE A 310 16.72 -12.76 5.52
N TYR A 311 17.18 -13.85 6.12
CA TYR A 311 17.29 -14.07 7.57
C TYR A 311 18.67 -14.64 7.94
N PRO A 312 19.78 -13.98 7.52
CA PRO A 312 21.13 -14.52 7.65
C PRO A 312 21.54 -14.79 9.10
N GLU A 313 20.98 -14.07 10.07
CA GLU A 313 21.14 -14.32 11.49
C GLU A 313 20.59 -15.69 11.90
N ILE A 314 19.37 -16.04 11.45
CA ILE A 314 18.73 -17.33 11.70
C ILE A 314 19.51 -18.44 11.00
N TRP A 315 19.94 -18.19 9.75
CA TRP A 315 20.77 -19.13 9.00
C TRP A 315 22.05 -19.47 9.76
N SER A 316 22.75 -18.45 10.30
CA SER A 316 24.05 -18.61 10.95
C SER A 316 23.95 -19.29 12.32
N GLU A 317 22.91 -19.02 13.09
CA GLU A 317 22.72 -19.59 14.44
C GLU A 317 22.36 -21.09 14.40
N HIS A 318 21.65 -21.54 13.37
CA HIS A 318 21.07 -22.89 13.30
C HIS A 318 21.59 -23.74 12.14
N GLN A 319 22.80 -23.49 11.62
CA GLN A 319 23.36 -24.23 10.46
C GLN A 319 23.35 -25.75 10.62
N ASN A 320 23.48 -26.25 11.86
CA ASN A 320 23.50 -27.68 12.17
C ASN A 320 22.14 -28.27 12.57
N ASP A 321 21.09 -27.43 12.66
CA ASP A 321 19.72 -27.85 12.99
C ASP A 321 18.72 -27.15 12.07
N LYS A 322 18.50 -27.75 10.90
CA LYS A 322 17.60 -27.21 9.87
C LYS A 322 16.16 -27.05 10.35
N GLN A 323 15.65 -27.98 11.16
CA GLN A 323 14.27 -27.90 11.61
C GLN A 323 14.09 -26.72 12.57
N GLN A 324 15.03 -26.50 13.49
CA GLN A 324 15.01 -25.33 14.37
C GLN A 324 15.19 -24.03 13.57
N MET A 325 16.04 -24.04 12.54
CA MET A 325 16.23 -22.91 11.62
C MET A 325 14.91 -22.51 10.95
N TYR A 326 14.20 -23.46 10.34
CA TYR A 326 12.93 -23.20 9.66
C TYR A 326 11.82 -22.82 10.63
N LEU A 327 11.82 -23.37 11.86
CA LEU A 327 10.89 -22.95 12.91
C LEU A 327 11.14 -21.48 13.31
N ASN A 328 12.40 -21.06 13.47
CA ASN A 328 12.72 -19.68 13.81
C ASN A 328 12.42 -18.71 12.65
N PHE A 329 12.63 -19.13 11.41
CA PHE A 329 12.16 -18.42 10.22
C PHE A 329 10.64 -18.21 10.25
N TYR A 330 9.87 -19.27 10.50
CA TYR A 330 8.41 -19.18 10.65
C TYR A 330 8.00 -18.20 11.77
N LYS A 331 8.62 -18.32 12.95
CA LYS A 331 8.35 -17.45 14.11
C LYS A 331 8.58 -15.97 13.78
N GLU A 332 9.65 -15.65 13.07
CA GLU A 332 9.95 -14.27 12.67
C GLU A 332 8.95 -13.75 11.62
N ILE A 333 8.51 -14.58 10.68
CA ILE A 333 7.42 -14.22 9.75
C ILE A 333 6.14 -13.88 10.53
N VAL A 334 5.71 -14.74 11.45
CA VAL A 334 4.52 -14.52 12.29
C VAL A 334 4.60 -13.18 13.02
N LYS A 335 5.74 -12.91 13.65
CA LYS A 335 5.99 -11.67 14.38
C LYS A 335 5.93 -10.45 13.46
N ARG A 336 6.57 -10.49 12.29
CA ARG A 336 6.56 -9.38 11.33
C ARG A 336 5.17 -9.13 10.76
N THR A 337 4.42 -10.18 10.44
CA THR A 337 3.04 -10.07 9.98
C THR A 337 2.13 -9.46 11.04
N ALA A 338 2.24 -9.88 12.30
CA ALA A 338 1.46 -9.33 13.42
C ALA A 338 1.72 -7.82 13.61
N LYS A 339 2.99 -7.40 13.55
CA LYS A 339 3.36 -5.97 13.61
C LYS A 339 2.83 -5.17 12.43
N LEU A 340 2.92 -5.73 11.23
CA LEU A 340 2.47 -5.08 10.01
C LEU A 340 0.97 -4.78 10.05
N VAL A 341 0.16 -5.78 10.40
CA VAL A 341 -1.29 -5.59 10.49
C VAL A 341 -1.68 -4.68 11.65
N ALA A 342 -0.95 -4.70 12.78
CA ALA A 342 -1.14 -3.71 13.85
C ALA A 342 -0.91 -2.26 13.35
N ALA A 343 0.12 -2.05 12.54
CA ALA A 343 0.39 -0.75 11.93
C ALA A 343 -0.73 -0.32 10.97
N TRP A 344 -1.25 -1.23 10.15
CA TRP A 344 -2.40 -0.97 9.27
C TRP A 344 -3.63 -0.54 10.07
N GLN A 345 -3.95 -1.23 11.18
CA GLN A 345 -5.04 -0.84 12.07
C GLN A 345 -4.82 0.59 12.63
N CYS A 346 -3.61 0.92 13.05
CA CYS A 346 -3.31 2.23 13.65
C CYS A 346 -3.40 3.42 12.68
N VAL A 347 -3.36 3.19 11.37
CA VAL A 347 -3.53 4.23 10.35
C VAL A 347 -4.87 4.13 9.60
N GLY A 348 -5.77 3.24 10.05
CA GLY A 348 -7.10 3.10 9.47
C GLY A 348 -7.06 2.58 8.04
N TRP A 349 -6.05 1.80 7.68
CA TRP A 349 -5.88 1.28 6.31
C TRP A 349 -6.42 -0.13 6.18
N CYS A 350 -7.14 -0.38 5.08
CA CYS A 350 -7.70 -1.66 4.72
C CYS A 350 -7.13 -2.14 3.37
N HIS A 351 -6.51 -3.32 3.34
CA HIS A 351 -5.84 -3.87 2.16
C HIS A 351 -6.83 -4.33 1.08
N GLY A 352 -7.94 -4.93 1.49
CA GLY A 352 -9.03 -5.40 0.60
C GLY A 352 -8.80 -6.72 -0.15
N VAL A 353 -7.57 -7.27 -0.19
CA VAL A 353 -7.25 -8.56 -0.86
C VAL A 353 -6.13 -9.28 -0.12
N LEU A 354 -6.37 -9.68 1.12
CA LEU A 354 -5.40 -10.41 1.97
C LEU A 354 -5.37 -11.91 1.66
N ASN A 355 -5.25 -12.25 0.38
CA ASN A 355 -4.96 -13.62 -0.03
C ASN A 355 -3.53 -13.99 0.40
N THR A 356 -3.23 -15.28 0.54
CA THR A 356 -1.87 -15.74 0.91
C THR A 356 -0.82 -15.41 -0.14
N ASP A 357 -1.19 -15.27 -1.42
CA ASP A 357 -0.30 -14.77 -2.45
C ASP A 357 0.07 -13.29 -2.23
N ASN A 358 -0.69 -12.52 -1.45
CA ASN A 358 -0.36 -11.12 -1.13
C ASN A 358 0.30 -10.95 0.24
N MET A 359 0.80 -12.03 0.84
CA MET A 359 1.53 -11.99 2.11
C MET A 359 3.02 -12.16 1.86
N SER A 360 3.80 -11.10 2.08
CA SER A 360 5.26 -11.15 1.94
C SER A 360 5.92 -11.97 3.05
N ILE A 361 6.93 -12.77 2.71
CA ILE A 361 7.75 -13.46 3.72
C ILE A 361 8.61 -12.52 4.56
N LEU A 362 8.69 -11.23 4.22
CA LEU A 362 9.45 -10.23 4.97
C LEU A 362 8.57 -9.31 5.81
N GLY A 363 7.25 -9.52 5.80
CA GLY A 363 6.29 -8.61 6.43
C GLY A 363 6.22 -7.25 5.75
N LEU A 364 6.32 -7.21 4.43
CA LEU A 364 6.11 -6.01 3.62
C LEU A 364 4.66 -5.94 3.14
N THR A 365 4.08 -4.74 3.14
CA THR A 365 2.86 -4.44 2.38
C THR A 365 3.16 -4.61 0.88
N VAL A 366 2.33 -5.37 0.17
CA VAL A 366 2.55 -5.74 -1.23
C VAL A 366 1.21 -5.83 -1.97
N ASP A 367 1.24 -5.59 -3.29
CA ASP A 367 0.09 -5.70 -4.19
C ASP A 367 -1.10 -4.78 -3.86
N TYR A 368 -0.87 -3.48 -4.07
CA TYR A 368 -1.85 -2.41 -3.92
C TYR A 368 -2.96 -2.48 -4.98
N GLY A 369 -4.00 -3.25 -4.69
CA GLY A 369 -5.21 -3.36 -5.51
C GLY A 369 -6.35 -2.44 -5.02
N PRO A 370 -7.47 -2.98 -4.56
CA PRO A 370 -8.60 -2.22 -4.04
C PRO A 370 -8.43 -1.85 -2.56
N PHE A 371 -7.27 -1.29 -2.18
CA PHE A 371 -7.05 -0.79 -0.82
C PHE A 371 -7.83 0.51 -0.55
N GLY A 372 -8.03 0.84 0.72
CA GLY A 372 -8.61 2.12 1.13
C GLY A 372 -8.16 2.55 2.52
N PHE A 373 -7.92 3.85 2.69
CA PHE A 373 -7.89 4.47 4.02
C PHE A 373 -9.32 4.80 4.43
N MET A 374 -9.67 4.50 5.67
CA MET A 374 -10.94 4.93 6.24
C MET A 374 -10.96 6.45 6.37
N ASP A 375 -12.04 7.05 5.89
CA ASP A 375 -12.31 8.46 6.10
C ASP A 375 -13.03 8.64 7.43
N ARG A 376 -14.31 8.21 7.49
CA ARG A 376 -15.03 8.01 8.75
C ARG A 376 -14.72 6.63 9.32
N PHE A 377 -14.58 6.55 10.64
CA PHE A 377 -14.34 5.27 11.29
C PHE A 377 -15.54 4.34 11.13
N ASN A 378 -15.27 3.16 10.58
CA ASN A 378 -16.22 2.07 10.43
C ASN A 378 -15.44 0.78 10.63
N ASP A 379 -15.71 0.07 11.71
CA ASP A 379 -15.05 -1.19 12.05
C ASP A 379 -15.22 -2.25 10.95
N ASP A 380 -16.38 -2.25 10.31
CA ASP A 380 -16.72 -3.12 9.18
C ASP A 380 -16.42 -2.51 7.81
N PHE A 381 -15.49 -1.53 7.73
CA PHE A 381 -15.09 -0.92 6.47
C PHE A 381 -14.54 -1.97 5.48
N ILE A 382 -15.16 -2.05 4.30
CA ILE A 382 -14.77 -2.90 3.17
C ILE A 382 -14.35 -1.99 2.01
N CYS A 383 -13.07 -1.97 1.69
CA CYS A 383 -12.54 -1.19 0.57
C CYS A 383 -12.65 -1.89 -0.78
N ASN A 384 -12.81 -3.22 -0.80
CA ASN A 384 -12.94 -4.00 -2.02
C ASN A 384 -14.40 -4.26 -2.38
N SER A 385 -14.88 -3.65 -3.46
CA SER A 385 -16.25 -3.85 -3.95
C SER A 385 -16.57 -5.29 -4.35
N SER A 386 -15.55 -6.11 -4.65
CA SER A 386 -15.73 -7.54 -4.93
C SER A 386 -15.82 -8.41 -3.67
N ASP A 387 -15.50 -7.87 -2.49
CA ASP A 387 -15.58 -8.58 -1.21
C ASP A 387 -16.98 -8.47 -0.59
N GLY A 388 -17.95 -9.10 -1.25
CA GLY A 388 -19.36 -9.04 -0.81
C GLY A 388 -19.62 -9.65 0.57
N GLU A 389 -18.75 -10.54 1.07
CA GLU A 389 -18.85 -11.13 2.41
C GLU A 389 -18.13 -10.30 3.48
N GLY A 390 -17.31 -9.34 3.07
CA GLY A 390 -16.41 -8.61 3.95
C GLY A 390 -15.43 -9.54 4.65
N ARG A 391 -14.81 -10.47 3.91
CA ARG A 391 -13.75 -11.35 4.43
C ARG A 391 -12.54 -10.51 4.85
N TYR A 392 -12.23 -9.48 4.07
CA TYR A 392 -11.09 -8.58 4.24
C TYR A 392 -11.52 -7.21 4.75
N SER A 393 -12.59 -7.14 5.55
CA SER A 393 -12.96 -5.90 6.23
C SER A 393 -11.85 -5.45 7.19
N TYR A 394 -11.84 -4.16 7.50
CA TYR A 394 -10.86 -3.55 8.41
C TYR A 394 -10.76 -4.30 9.75
N SER A 395 -11.88 -4.62 10.38
CA SER A 395 -11.94 -5.39 11.65
C SER A 395 -11.32 -6.79 11.56
N LYS A 396 -11.34 -7.43 10.38
CA LYS A 396 -10.93 -8.82 10.19
C LYS A 396 -9.48 -9.01 9.74
N GLN A 397 -8.79 -7.94 9.34
CA GLN A 397 -7.41 -8.05 8.85
C GLN A 397 -6.48 -8.82 9.81
N PRO A 398 -6.51 -8.62 11.14
CA PRO A 398 -5.64 -9.36 12.07
C PRO A 398 -5.89 -10.87 12.02
N GLU A 399 -7.16 -11.29 12.11
CA GLU A 399 -7.53 -12.71 12.06
C GLU A 399 -7.23 -13.36 10.71
N ILE A 400 -7.41 -12.63 9.60
CA ILE A 400 -7.03 -13.11 8.28
C ILE A 400 -5.51 -13.26 8.15
N CYS A 401 -4.72 -12.32 8.66
CA CYS A 401 -3.27 -12.43 8.70
C CYS A 401 -2.82 -13.63 9.53
N LYS A 402 -3.45 -13.87 10.70
CA LYS A 402 -3.20 -15.05 11.53
C LYS A 402 -3.55 -16.35 10.79
N TRP A 403 -4.68 -16.36 10.09
CA TRP A 403 -5.09 -17.48 9.25
C TRP A 403 -4.10 -17.74 8.11
N ASN A 404 -3.59 -16.70 7.44
CA ASN A 404 -2.56 -16.82 6.42
C ASN A 404 -1.25 -17.38 6.98
N CYS A 405 -0.85 -17.00 8.20
CA CYS A 405 0.30 -17.60 8.89
C CYS A 405 0.07 -19.07 9.23
N ARG A 406 -1.17 -19.49 9.52
CA ARG A 406 -1.50 -20.92 9.66
C ARG A 406 -1.35 -21.65 8.33
N LYS A 407 -1.76 -21.05 7.21
CA LYS A 407 -1.55 -21.64 5.86
C LYS A 407 -0.08 -21.83 5.54
N LEU A 408 0.76 -20.83 5.82
CA LEU A 408 2.20 -21.00 5.66
C LEU A 408 2.76 -22.15 6.51
N ALA A 409 2.26 -22.37 7.73
CA ALA A 409 2.66 -23.52 8.56
C ALA A 409 2.28 -24.86 7.93
N GLU A 410 1.10 -24.96 7.33
CA GLU A 410 0.65 -26.13 6.57
C GLU A 410 1.55 -26.37 5.34
N ASP A 411 1.97 -25.31 4.64
CA ASP A 411 2.79 -25.43 3.43
C ASP A 411 4.23 -25.88 3.69
N ILE A 412 4.76 -25.56 4.88
CA ILE A 412 6.12 -25.96 5.28
C ILE A 412 6.14 -27.19 6.21
N GLN A 413 5.02 -27.88 6.40
CA GLN A 413 4.87 -28.93 7.42
C GLN A 413 5.85 -30.11 7.26
N GLU A 414 6.26 -30.39 6.02
CA GLU A 414 7.28 -31.41 5.70
C GLU A 414 8.66 -31.06 6.24
N ALA A 415 8.95 -29.76 6.41
CA ALA A 415 10.18 -29.25 6.99
C ALA A 415 10.06 -29.06 8.51
N VAL A 416 8.90 -28.56 8.98
CA VAL A 416 8.60 -28.32 10.39
C VAL A 416 7.18 -28.79 10.72
N PRO A 417 7.02 -29.88 11.49
CA PRO A 417 5.71 -30.41 11.86
C PRO A 417 4.77 -29.38 12.52
N LEU A 418 3.46 -29.53 12.28
CA LEU A 418 2.43 -28.61 12.76
C LEU A 418 2.32 -28.53 14.29
N ASP A 419 2.66 -29.60 14.99
CA ASP A 419 2.71 -29.63 16.47
C ASP A 419 3.81 -28.71 17.04
N LYS A 420 4.76 -28.25 16.20
CA LYS A 420 5.76 -27.24 16.56
C LYS A 420 5.38 -25.84 16.12
N THR A 421 4.83 -25.67 14.91
CA THR A 421 4.52 -24.33 14.36
C THR A 421 3.25 -23.73 14.93
N LEU A 422 2.18 -24.51 15.11
CA LEU A 422 0.89 -23.99 15.58
C LEU A 422 0.93 -23.43 17.01
N PRO A 423 1.61 -24.05 18.00
CA PRO A 423 1.75 -23.44 19.32
C PRO A 423 2.48 -22.09 19.26
N GLU A 424 3.52 -21.97 18.43
CA GLU A 424 4.26 -20.73 18.26
C GLU A 424 3.43 -19.63 17.58
N LEU A 425 2.57 -19.99 16.62
CA LEU A 425 1.61 -19.06 16.02
C LEU A 425 0.70 -18.42 17.09
N GLU A 426 0.06 -19.25 17.92
CA GLU A 426 -0.85 -18.79 18.96
C GLU A 426 -0.12 -17.95 20.03
N ASN A 427 1.09 -18.37 20.43
CA ASN A 427 1.89 -17.68 21.45
C ASN A 427 2.45 -16.33 20.96
N ILE A 428 2.84 -16.23 19.68
CA ILE A 428 3.54 -15.06 19.15
C ILE A 428 2.56 -14.03 18.57
N PHE A 429 1.58 -14.46 17.77
CA PHE A 429 0.79 -13.55 16.94
C PHE A 429 -0.02 -12.57 17.79
N ASP A 430 -0.89 -13.07 18.67
CA ASP A 430 -1.82 -12.23 19.43
C ASP A 430 -1.06 -11.31 20.40
N LYS A 431 -0.02 -11.83 21.04
CA LYS A 431 0.84 -11.04 21.91
C LYS A 431 1.53 -9.93 21.14
N THR A 432 2.19 -10.25 20.02
CA THR A 432 2.93 -9.28 19.22
C THR A 432 2.00 -8.22 18.63
N PHE A 433 0.84 -8.64 18.12
CA PHE A 433 -0.17 -7.74 17.58
C PHE A 433 -0.64 -6.75 18.65
N ASN A 434 -1.04 -7.25 19.83
CA ASN A 434 -1.52 -6.40 20.92
C ASN A 434 -0.44 -5.44 21.42
N ASP A 435 0.79 -5.94 21.64
CA ASP A 435 1.91 -5.11 22.10
C ASP A 435 2.21 -3.98 21.11
N GLU A 436 2.25 -4.27 19.80
CA GLU A 436 2.51 -3.28 18.76
C GLU A 436 1.31 -2.31 18.61
N TYR A 437 0.09 -2.82 18.56
CA TYR A 437 -1.13 -2.03 18.40
C TYR A 437 -1.32 -1.04 19.54
N PHE A 438 -1.31 -1.50 20.79
CA PHE A 438 -1.47 -0.61 21.94
C PHE A 438 -0.24 0.28 22.13
N GLY A 439 0.97 -0.20 21.80
CA GLY A 439 2.18 0.62 21.79
C GLY A 439 2.10 1.80 20.80
N MET A 440 1.52 1.58 19.61
CA MET A 440 1.27 2.64 18.63
C MET A 440 0.13 3.55 19.07
N MET A 441 -1.00 3.01 19.53
CA MET A 441 -2.14 3.79 20.02
C MET A 441 -1.75 4.70 21.20
N LYS A 442 -0.89 4.22 22.10
CA LYS A 442 -0.28 5.02 23.17
C LYS A 442 0.37 6.30 22.63
N LYS A 443 1.23 6.15 21.62
CA LYS A 443 1.94 7.26 20.96
C LYS A 443 0.96 8.17 20.21
N LYS A 444 -0.04 7.61 19.53
CA LYS A 444 -1.09 8.37 18.82
C LYS A 444 -1.91 9.23 19.78
N LEU A 445 -2.12 8.76 21.01
CA LEU A 445 -2.79 9.48 22.09
C LEU A 445 -1.85 10.36 22.91
N GLY A 446 -0.54 10.33 22.66
CA GLY A 446 0.42 11.22 23.30
C GLY A 446 0.79 10.85 24.75
N PHE A 447 0.49 9.63 25.19
CA PHE A 447 0.97 9.12 26.49
C PHE A 447 2.44 8.74 26.39
N GLN A 448 3.26 9.15 27.37
CA GLN A 448 4.70 8.86 27.42
C GLN A 448 4.99 7.63 28.29
N LYS A 449 4.13 7.35 29.28
CA LYS A 449 4.17 6.20 30.17
C LYS A 449 3.10 5.16 29.83
N ASP A 450 3.32 3.92 30.27
CA ASP A 450 2.33 2.85 30.16
C ASP A 450 1.27 2.98 31.26
N HIS A 451 0.01 2.89 30.85
CA HIS A 451 -1.16 2.98 31.75
C HIS A 451 -1.97 1.69 31.67
N LYS A 452 -2.49 1.21 32.80
CA LYS A 452 -3.34 -0.01 32.82
C LYS A 452 -4.68 0.25 32.12
N GLU A 453 -5.11 1.50 32.13
CA GLU A 453 -6.35 2.03 31.60
C GLU A 453 -6.28 2.29 30.09
N LEU A 454 -5.08 2.28 29.49
CA LEU A 454 -4.86 2.62 28.07
C LEU A 454 -5.77 1.80 27.15
N ASN A 455 -5.88 0.50 27.40
CA ASN A 455 -6.69 -0.38 26.56
C ASN A 455 -8.18 -0.01 26.59
N ASN A 456 -8.69 0.46 27.73
CA ASN A 456 -10.07 0.90 27.86
C ASN A 456 -10.28 2.24 27.16
N ILE A 457 -9.38 3.21 27.38
CA ILE A 457 -9.41 4.52 26.68
C ILE A 457 -9.41 4.34 25.16
N VAL A 458 -8.58 3.41 24.64
CA VAL A 458 -8.53 3.11 23.21
C VAL A 458 -9.83 2.46 22.72
N LYS A 459 -10.37 1.47 23.44
CA LYS A 459 -11.64 0.82 23.07
C LYS A 459 -12.80 1.80 23.06
N ASP A 460 -12.89 2.64 24.09
CA ASP A 460 -13.94 3.64 24.21
C ASP A 460 -13.80 4.72 23.14
N LEU A 461 -12.56 5.11 22.76
CA LEU A 461 -12.33 6.02 21.64
C LEU A 461 -12.93 5.46 20.35
N LEU A 462 -12.57 4.23 19.99
CA LEU A 462 -13.06 3.61 18.76
C LEU A 462 -14.57 3.44 18.78
N LYS A 463 -15.15 3.12 19.95
CA LYS A 463 -16.60 3.06 20.12
C LYS A 463 -17.24 4.43 19.87
N THR A 464 -16.72 5.50 20.46
CA THR A 464 -17.18 6.88 20.22
C THR A 464 -17.04 7.26 18.75
N MET A 465 -15.91 6.95 18.11
CA MET A 465 -15.72 7.24 16.70
C MET A 465 -16.71 6.49 15.81
N SER A 466 -17.05 5.25 16.16
CA SER A 466 -18.02 4.41 15.44
C SER A 466 -19.44 4.94 15.59
N SER A 467 -19.85 5.27 16.81
CA SER A 467 -21.20 5.76 17.09
C SER A 467 -21.47 7.14 16.48
N THR A 468 -20.47 8.02 16.46
CA THR A 468 -20.64 9.37 15.91
C THR A 468 -20.31 9.46 14.41
N GLY A 469 -19.64 8.45 13.83
CA GLY A 469 -19.12 8.49 12.47
C GLY A 469 -17.97 9.49 12.34
N ALA A 470 -17.04 9.51 13.29
CA ALA A 470 -15.95 10.48 13.32
C ALA A 470 -14.89 10.19 12.27
N ASP A 471 -14.29 11.26 11.73
CA ASP A 471 -13.08 11.18 10.92
C ASP A 471 -11.94 10.44 11.63
N PHE A 472 -11.40 9.40 11.02
CA PHE A 472 -10.37 8.59 11.65
C PHE A 472 -9.07 9.38 11.88
N THR A 473 -8.56 10.03 10.84
CA THR A 473 -7.23 10.64 10.88
C THR A 473 -7.25 11.99 11.60
N ASN A 474 -8.26 12.81 11.30
CA ASN A 474 -8.41 14.15 11.88
C ASN A 474 -8.67 14.10 13.39
N THR A 475 -9.35 13.06 13.89
CA THR A 475 -9.48 12.83 15.34
C THR A 475 -8.11 12.79 16.01
N PHE A 476 -7.22 11.86 15.63
CA PHE A 476 -5.90 11.76 16.24
C PHE A 476 -5.04 13.00 16.03
N ARG A 477 -5.15 13.63 14.85
CA ARG A 477 -4.41 14.85 14.53
C ARG A 477 -4.83 16.00 15.44
N PHE A 478 -6.13 16.13 15.70
CA PHE A 478 -6.69 17.21 16.52
C PHE A 478 -6.32 17.06 17.99
N LEU A 479 -6.27 15.84 18.54
CA LEU A 479 -5.88 15.61 19.94
C LEU A 479 -4.50 16.19 20.32
N SER A 480 -3.62 16.39 19.34
CA SER A 480 -2.32 17.06 19.57
C SER A 480 -2.44 18.55 19.90
N LYS A 481 -3.57 19.17 19.59
CA LYS A 481 -3.87 20.60 19.83
C LYS A 481 -4.74 20.84 21.06
N LEU A 482 -5.14 19.79 21.77
CA LEU A 482 -5.95 19.88 22.97
C LEU A 482 -5.14 20.50 24.11
N ALA A 483 -5.73 21.43 24.86
CA ALA A 483 -5.13 21.97 26.07
C ALA A 483 -4.96 20.85 27.10
N VAL A 484 -3.75 20.73 27.64
CA VAL A 484 -3.38 19.78 28.70
C VAL A 484 -2.70 20.55 29.84
N PRO A 485 -2.59 20.00 31.06
CA PRO A 485 -1.97 20.72 32.18
C PRO A 485 -0.58 21.28 31.82
N GLY A 486 -0.42 22.60 31.96
CA GLY A 486 0.83 23.31 31.67
C GLY A 486 1.10 23.61 30.18
N GLY A 487 0.17 23.30 29.27
CA GLY A 487 0.30 23.56 27.84
C GLY A 487 -0.74 24.54 27.28
N GLU A 488 -0.34 25.30 26.26
CA GLU A 488 -1.28 26.06 25.43
C GLU A 488 -2.04 25.12 24.49
N GLY A 489 -3.31 25.39 24.22
CA GLY A 489 -4.12 24.58 23.32
C GLY A 489 -5.59 24.95 23.31
N ASN A 490 -6.39 24.18 22.59
CA ASN A 490 -7.83 24.37 22.48
C ASN A 490 -8.51 23.84 23.75
N GLY A 491 -9.46 24.61 24.27
CA GLY A 491 -10.27 24.20 25.42
C GLY A 491 -11.18 23.01 25.12
N LEU A 492 -11.84 22.48 26.15
CA LEU A 492 -12.77 21.35 25.99
C LEU A 492 -13.93 21.69 25.03
N ASP A 493 -14.48 22.89 25.11
CA ASP A 493 -15.62 23.30 24.27
C ASP A 493 -15.22 23.43 22.79
N GLU A 494 -14.08 24.07 22.51
CA GLU A 494 -13.51 24.17 21.16
C GLU A 494 -13.17 22.79 20.58
N ALA A 495 -12.69 21.87 21.43
CA ALA A 495 -12.43 20.49 21.05
C ALA A 495 -13.69 19.73 20.66
N LEU A 496 -14.77 19.89 21.43
CA LEU A 496 -16.06 19.29 21.14
C LEU A 496 -16.63 19.82 19.83
N GLU A 497 -16.57 21.13 19.59
CA GLU A 497 -17.04 21.74 18.35
C GLU A 497 -16.27 21.17 17.13
N TYR A 498 -14.93 21.10 17.22
CA TYR A 498 -14.14 20.54 16.13
C TYR A 498 -14.45 19.07 15.88
N LEU A 499 -14.43 18.21 16.90
CA LEU A 499 -14.64 16.76 16.72
C LEU A 499 -16.04 16.45 16.17
N VAL A 500 -17.07 17.15 16.67
CA VAL A 500 -18.45 16.97 16.19
C VAL A 500 -18.62 17.50 14.76
N SER A 501 -17.97 18.60 14.39
CA SER A 501 -17.97 19.08 12.99
C SER A 501 -17.29 18.11 12.00
N ASN A 502 -16.49 17.16 12.50
CA ASN A 502 -15.84 16.10 11.72
C ASN A 502 -16.54 14.73 11.88
N CYS A 503 -17.73 14.71 12.48
CA CYS A 503 -18.59 13.53 12.53
C CYS A 503 -19.51 13.48 11.31
N SER A 504 -20.00 12.29 10.96
CA SER A 504 -20.96 12.13 9.88
C SER A 504 -22.23 12.94 10.13
N THR A 505 -22.86 13.48 9.10
CA THR A 505 -24.20 14.08 9.22
C THR A 505 -25.28 13.00 9.31
N ILE A 506 -26.50 13.38 9.72
CA ILE A 506 -27.64 12.46 9.71
C ILE A 506 -27.94 11.99 8.28
N GLU A 507 -27.78 12.84 7.26
CA GLU A 507 -27.98 12.49 5.86
C GLU A 507 -26.95 11.45 5.38
N GLU A 508 -25.69 11.62 5.77
CA GLU A 508 -24.61 10.66 5.45
C GLU A 508 -24.90 9.29 6.09
N LEU A 509 -25.28 9.27 7.37
CA LEU A 509 -25.67 8.03 8.06
C LEU A 509 -26.91 7.38 7.44
N LYS A 510 -27.91 8.19 7.04
CA LYS A 510 -29.10 7.71 6.32
C LYS A 510 -28.75 7.14 4.95
N ALA A 511 -27.80 7.75 4.23
CA ALA A 511 -27.32 7.27 2.94
C ALA A 511 -26.60 5.91 3.08
N ASP A 512 -25.81 5.73 4.14
CA ASP A 512 -25.12 4.46 4.43
C ASP A 512 -26.07 3.31 4.75
N CYS A 513 -27.28 3.62 5.25
CA CYS A 513 -28.32 2.64 5.53
C CYS A 513 -29.16 2.26 4.30
N GLN A 514 -28.89 2.81 3.11
CA GLN A 514 -29.61 2.42 1.89
C GLN A 514 -29.33 0.94 1.54
N LEU A 515 -30.40 0.22 1.19
CA LEU A 515 -30.34 -1.19 0.81
C LEU A 515 -29.42 -1.37 -0.40
N ARG A 516 -28.46 -2.30 -0.27
CA ARG A 516 -27.50 -2.59 -1.35
C ARG A 516 -27.85 -3.86 -2.13
N VAL A 517 -28.86 -4.62 -1.68
CA VAL A 517 -29.34 -5.84 -2.32
C VAL A 517 -30.59 -5.56 -3.14
N ASN A 518 -30.76 -6.28 -4.25
CA ASN A 518 -31.98 -6.24 -5.05
C ASN A 518 -33.18 -6.65 -4.18
N SER A 519 -34.25 -5.84 -4.20
CA SER A 519 -35.45 -6.03 -3.37
C SER A 519 -36.12 -7.39 -3.57
N ARG A 520 -35.94 -8.04 -4.72
CA ARG A 520 -36.50 -9.37 -5.01
C ARG A 520 -35.83 -10.48 -4.21
N ASP A 521 -34.50 -10.50 -4.17
CA ASP A 521 -33.71 -11.55 -3.51
C ASP A 521 -33.87 -11.44 -1.98
N PHE A 522 -33.89 -10.20 -1.47
CA PHE A 522 -34.15 -9.92 -0.07
C PHE A 522 -35.55 -10.40 0.39
N ASN A 523 -36.60 -10.11 -0.39
CA ASN A 523 -37.95 -10.54 -0.08
C ASN A 523 -38.11 -12.07 -0.18
N LEU A 524 -37.44 -12.72 -1.12
CA LEU A 524 -37.45 -14.18 -1.26
C LEU A 524 -36.82 -14.86 -0.04
N ILE A 525 -35.65 -14.39 0.41
CA ILE A 525 -34.98 -14.97 1.58
C ILE A 525 -35.77 -14.71 2.87
N LEU A 526 -36.38 -13.52 3.02
CA LEU A 526 -37.28 -13.23 4.14
C LEU A 526 -38.50 -14.15 4.17
N ALA A 527 -39.11 -14.42 3.01
CA ALA A 527 -40.23 -15.36 2.92
C ALA A 527 -39.82 -16.79 3.31
N ILE A 528 -38.63 -17.24 2.89
CA ILE A 528 -38.06 -18.54 3.29
C ILE A 528 -37.79 -18.56 4.79
N ALA A 529 -37.20 -17.50 5.36
CA ALA A 529 -36.92 -17.39 6.79
C ALA A 529 -38.17 -17.52 7.66
N GLN A 530 -39.31 -16.98 7.20
CA GLN A 530 -40.59 -17.04 7.92
C GLN A 530 -41.30 -18.39 7.76
N THR A 531 -41.07 -19.10 6.65
CA THR A 531 -41.78 -20.36 6.34
C THR A 531 -41.00 -21.60 6.74
N ASN A 532 -39.67 -21.60 6.65
CA ASN A 532 -38.82 -22.69 7.07
C ASN A 532 -37.42 -22.20 7.48
N PRO A 533 -37.21 -21.89 8.77
CA PRO A 533 -35.94 -21.37 9.28
C PRO A 533 -34.75 -22.30 9.05
N ASP A 534 -34.96 -23.62 9.01
CA ASP A 534 -33.89 -24.61 8.89
C ASP A 534 -33.23 -24.56 7.50
N ILE A 535 -33.96 -24.13 6.46
CA ILE A 535 -33.42 -23.94 5.10
C ILE A 535 -32.38 -22.82 5.06
N LEU A 536 -32.45 -21.82 5.96
CA LEU A 536 -31.45 -20.75 6.01
C LEU A 536 -30.04 -21.28 6.33
N THR A 537 -29.93 -22.36 7.12
CA THR A 537 -28.63 -22.97 7.41
C THR A 537 -28.00 -23.65 6.20
N GLN A 538 -28.82 -24.00 5.19
CA GLN A 538 -28.37 -24.64 3.94
C GLN A 538 -28.10 -23.65 2.80
N LEU A 539 -28.61 -22.40 2.90
CA LEU A 539 -28.48 -21.37 1.85
C LEU A 539 -27.12 -20.64 1.83
N GLY A 540 -26.18 -21.05 2.68
CA GLY A 540 -24.79 -20.58 2.61
C GLY A 540 -24.62 -19.07 2.85
N PRO A 541 -23.61 -18.42 2.24
CA PRO A 541 -23.23 -17.03 2.54
C PRO A 541 -24.29 -15.96 2.19
N GLU A 542 -25.28 -16.29 1.36
CA GLU A 542 -26.39 -15.36 1.01
C GLU A 542 -27.25 -14.98 2.22
N VAL A 543 -27.36 -15.86 3.21
CA VAL A 543 -28.11 -15.57 4.45
C VAL A 543 -27.40 -14.53 5.31
N ARG A 544 -26.06 -14.53 5.32
CA ARG A 544 -25.28 -13.51 6.05
C ARG A 544 -25.46 -12.11 5.47
N LYS A 545 -25.60 -12.01 4.14
CA LYS A 545 -25.92 -10.73 3.49
C LYS A 545 -27.28 -10.21 3.96
N VAL A 546 -28.28 -11.08 4.09
CA VAL A 546 -29.61 -10.69 4.59
C VAL A 546 -29.59 -10.21 6.03
N PHE A 547 -28.83 -10.85 6.92
CA PHE A 547 -28.66 -10.34 8.29
C PHE A 547 -28.06 -8.93 8.34
N LYS A 548 -27.02 -8.67 7.52
CA LYS A 548 -26.46 -7.32 7.39
C LYS A 548 -27.47 -6.32 6.84
N GLU A 549 -28.31 -6.71 5.88
CA GLU A 549 -29.37 -5.82 5.38
C GLU A 549 -30.47 -5.58 6.43
N LEU A 550 -30.80 -6.55 7.28
CA LEU A 550 -31.73 -6.37 8.40
C LEU A 550 -31.19 -5.36 9.42
N GLU A 551 -29.90 -5.45 9.74
CA GLU A 551 -29.22 -4.50 10.62
C GLU A 551 -29.25 -3.07 10.04
N ARG A 552 -29.02 -2.93 8.72
CA ARG A 552 -29.17 -1.63 8.03
C ARG A 552 -30.58 -1.07 8.09
N ILE A 553 -31.61 -1.91 7.92
CA ILE A 553 -33.01 -1.49 8.04
C ILE A 553 -33.32 -1.03 9.46
N GLU A 554 -32.83 -1.75 10.47
CA GLU A 554 -33.01 -1.36 11.87
C GLU A 554 -32.33 -0.03 12.17
N ASN A 555 -31.11 0.17 11.68
CA ASN A 555 -30.38 1.43 11.81
C ASN A 555 -31.08 2.57 11.06
N ALA A 556 -31.59 2.32 9.85
CA ALA A 556 -32.40 3.29 9.12
C ALA A 556 -33.64 3.73 9.91
N ARG A 557 -34.33 2.78 10.58
CA ARG A 557 -35.49 3.09 11.44
C ARG A 557 -35.11 3.95 12.64
N LYS A 558 -34.00 3.63 13.32
CA LYS A 558 -33.49 4.43 14.44
C LYS A 558 -33.12 5.85 14.02
N LEU A 559 -32.65 6.03 12.79
CA LEU A 559 -32.26 7.32 12.24
C LEU A 559 -33.42 8.10 11.59
N ALA A 560 -34.54 7.44 11.28
CA ALA A 560 -35.62 8.03 10.48
C ALA A 560 -36.14 9.35 11.06
N ASP A 561 -36.46 9.34 12.35
CA ASP A 561 -37.09 10.47 13.06
C ASP A 561 -36.09 11.42 13.75
N ARG A 562 -34.78 11.11 13.67
CA ARG A 562 -33.74 11.90 14.33
C ARG A 562 -33.36 13.11 13.50
N SER A 563 -33.32 14.28 14.15
CA SER A 563 -32.85 15.54 13.57
C SER A 563 -31.31 15.68 13.66
N GLN A 564 -30.74 16.57 12.83
CA GLN A 564 -29.31 16.88 12.87
C GLN A 564 -28.88 17.48 14.23
N GLU A 565 -29.71 18.35 14.83
CA GLU A 565 -29.43 18.97 16.13
C GLU A 565 -29.40 17.92 17.27
N GLU A 566 -30.36 16.99 17.29
CA GLU A 566 -30.38 15.87 18.26
C GLU A 566 -29.19 14.93 18.09
N LYS A 567 -28.70 14.78 16.86
CA LYS A 567 -27.50 14.00 16.57
C LYS A 567 -26.26 14.70 17.13
N GLU A 568 -26.04 15.96 16.79
CA GLU A 568 -24.91 16.74 17.28
C GLU A 568 -24.87 16.82 18.80
N GLN A 569 -26.03 16.98 19.46
CA GLN A 569 -26.10 17.03 20.92
C GLN A 569 -25.70 15.69 21.58
N SER A 570 -26.09 14.58 20.97
CA SER A 570 -25.66 13.24 21.40
C SER A 570 -24.17 13.04 21.17
N ASP A 571 -23.66 13.39 19.99
CA ASP A 571 -22.24 13.28 19.68
C ASP A 571 -21.40 14.09 20.66
N LYS A 572 -21.81 15.33 20.98
CA LYS A 572 -21.17 16.17 22.00
C LYS A 572 -21.12 15.47 23.36
N THR A 573 -22.20 14.78 23.74
CA THR A 573 -22.27 14.06 25.02
C THR A 573 -21.30 12.89 25.06
N GLU A 574 -21.24 12.10 23.99
CA GLU A 574 -20.34 10.94 23.88
C GLU A 574 -18.87 11.36 23.82
N TRP A 575 -18.55 12.37 23.00
CA TRP A 575 -17.20 12.93 22.93
C TRP A 575 -16.75 13.57 24.24
N LYS A 576 -17.64 14.27 24.93
CA LYS A 576 -17.32 14.88 26.22
C LYS A 576 -16.95 13.81 27.25
N ALA A 577 -17.75 12.75 27.35
CA ALA A 577 -17.49 11.65 28.27
C ALA A 577 -16.13 10.99 28.02
N TRP A 578 -15.77 10.79 26.75
CA TRP A 578 -14.46 10.23 26.40
C TRP A 578 -13.31 11.20 26.67
N LEU A 579 -13.45 12.47 26.28
CA LEU A 579 -12.42 13.50 26.47
C LEU A 579 -12.11 13.74 27.95
N GLU A 580 -13.12 13.73 28.82
CA GLU A 580 -12.93 13.89 30.27
C GLU A 580 -12.06 12.75 30.85
N GLN A 581 -12.33 11.50 30.45
CA GLN A 581 -11.52 10.34 30.87
C GLN A 581 -10.08 10.43 30.33
N TYR A 582 -9.95 10.79 29.05
CA TYR A 582 -8.65 10.96 28.40
C TYR A 582 -7.80 12.06 29.06
N LEU A 583 -8.40 13.23 29.34
CA LEU A 583 -7.75 14.35 30.01
C LEU A 583 -7.38 14.03 31.46
N GLN A 584 -8.23 13.30 32.18
CA GLN A 584 -7.93 12.88 33.55
C GLN A 584 -6.67 11.99 33.60
N LEU A 585 -6.53 11.07 32.63
CA LEU A 585 -5.35 10.21 32.57
C LEU A 585 -4.09 11.00 32.22
N LEU A 586 -4.18 11.95 31.27
CA LEU A 586 -3.08 12.86 30.95
C LEU A 586 -2.70 13.75 32.13
N GLN A 587 -3.67 14.20 32.93
CA GLN A 587 -3.42 14.99 34.12
C GLN A 587 -2.71 14.18 35.21
N THR A 588 -3.05 12.90 35.34
CA THR A 588 -2.37 11.97 36.24
C THR A 588 -0.92 11.77 35.81
N GLU A 589 -0.66 11.64 34.51
CA GLU A 589 0.71 11.52 34.02
C GLU A 589 1.52 12.81 34.18
N ALA A 590 0.90 13.96 33.91
CA ALA A 590 1.54 15.27 34.03
C ALA A 590 1.84 15.66 35.48
N SER A 591 1.05 15.23 36.46
CA SER A 591 1.29 15.54 37.88
C SER A 591 2.53 14.85 38.46
N GLU A 592 3.07 13.85 37.76
CA GLU A 592 4.32 13.17 38.10
C GLU A 592 5.56 13.84 37.48
N GLU A 593 5.38 14.87 36.66
CA GLU A 593 6.47 15.53 35.92
C GLU A 593 6.79 16.91 36.52
N ASP A 594 8.07 17.16 36.79
CA ASP A 594 8.54 18.47 37.30
C ASP A 594 8.57 19.56 36.21
N ASP A 595 8.77 19.16 34.94
CA ASP A 595 8.84 20.05 33.77
C ASP A 595 7.62 19.85 32.86
N LEU A 596 6.53 20.56 33.18
CA LEU A 596 5.28 20.49 32.43
C LEU A 596 5.41 21.02 30.99
N GLU A 597 6.26 22.03 30.76
CA GLU A 597 6.46 22.59 29.42
C GLU A 597 7.19 21.57 28.52
N GLY A 598 8.24 20.94 29.05
CA GLY A 598 8.96 19.85 28.40
C GLY A 598 8.08 18.64 28.14
N PHE A 599 7.23 18.25 29.11
CA PHE A 599 6.23 17.20 28.94
C PHE A 599 5.30 17.50 27.75
N CYS A 600 4.73 18.71 27.69
CA CYS A 600 3.83 19.12 26.61
C CYS A 600 4.52 19.10 25.24
N LYS A 601 5.74 19.65 25.15
CA LYS A 601 6.55 19.64 23.91
C LYS A 601 6.83 18.21 23.44
N LYS A 602 7.24 17.32 24.34
CA LYS A 602 7.49 15.89 24.03
C LYS A 602 6.23 15.19 23.54
N ARG A 603 5.09 15.41 24.21
CA ARG A 603 3.79 14.86 23.81
C ARG A 603 3.40 15.29 22.39
N VAL A 604 3.42 16.60 22.11
CA VAL A 604 3.03 17.13 20.79
C VAL A 604 3.98 16.64 19.71
N HIS A 605 5.29 16.59 19.98
CA HIS A 605 6.28 16.03 19.05
C HIS A 605 5.99 14.55 18.76
N LEU A 606 5.76 13.74 19.79
CA LEU A 606 5.44 12.32 19.68
C LEU A 606 4.19 12.09 18.83
N MET A 607 3.09 12.79 19.14
CA MET A 607 1.84 12.68 18.38
C MET A 607 2.04 13.11 16.93
N ASN A 608 2.76 14.21 16.67
CA ASN A 608 3.02 14.67 15.32
C ASN A 608 3.91 13.72 14.50
N SER A 609 4.75 12.91 15.15
CA SER A 609 5.58 11.91 14.47
C SER A 609 4.80 10.65 14.05
N VAL A 610 3.62 10.39 14.63
CA VAL A 610 2.84 9.16 14.36
C VAL A 610 1.43 9.42 13.82
N ASN A 611 0.90 10.63 13.98
CA ASN A 611 -0.41 11.04 13.47
C ASN A 611 -0.23 11.84 12.19
N PRO A 612 -0.42 11.21 11.02
CA PRO A 612 -0.18 11.87 9.74
C PRO A 612 -1.09 13.08 9.58
N ARG A 613 -0.54 14.13 8.96
CA ARG A 613 -1.32 15.31 8.55
C ARG A 613 -2.04 15.09 7.23
N TYR A 614 -1.46 14.24 6.37
CA TYR A 614 -1.96 13.93 5.04
C TYR A 614 -1.99 12.42 4.87
N TYR A 615 -3.05 11.92 4.24
CA TYR A 615 -3.20 10.53 3.84
C TYR A 615 -3.84 10.49 2.45
N ILE A 616 -3.77 9.34 1.81
CA ILE A 616 -4.35 9.17 0.47
C ILE A 616 -5.85 8.92 0.63
N VAL A 617 -6.65 9.93 0.33
CA VAL A 617 -8.11 9.80 0.26
C VAL A 617 -8.47 9.25 -1.11
N PRO A 618 -9.21 8.14 -1.22
CA PRO A 618 -9.82 7.75 -2.48
C PRO A 618 -10.81 8.86 -2.87
N ILE A 619 -10.71 9.43 -4.07
CA ILE A 619 -11.78 10.29 -4.58
C ILE A 619 -12.98 9.37 -4.88
N VAL A 620 -13.78 9.10 -3.86
CA VAL A 620 -15.10 8.50 -4.01
C VAL A 620 -16.01 9.62 -4.47
N SER A 621 -16.04 9.86 -5.77
CA SER A 621 -17.18 10.55 -6.36
C SER A 621 -18.38 9.64 -6.11
N SER A 622 -19.45 10.20 -5.54
CA SER A 622 -20.78 9.59 -5.31
C SER A 622 -21.49 9.15 -6.61
N TYR A 623 -20.80 9.15 -7.74
CA TYR A 623 -21.17 8.48 -8.98
C TYR A 623 -20.21 7.33 -9.22
N ASN A 624 -20.74 6.17 -9.60
CA ASN A 624 -20.13 4.88 -10.00
C ASN A 624 -18.93 4.92 -10.99
N HIS A 625 -18.01 5.86 -10.85
CA HIS A 625 -16.86 6.07 -11.68
C HIS A 625 -15.71 6.54 -10.78
N GLU A 626 -14.69 5.68 -10.65
CA GLU A 626 -13.37 6.05 -10.15
C GLU A 626 -12.78 7.12 -11.09
N CYS A 627 -13.16 8.38 -10.90
CA CYS A 627 -12.64 9.51 -11.65
C CYS A 627 -11.25 9.89 -11.14
N PHE A 628 -10.24 9.13 -11.55
CA PHE A 628 -8.87 9.64 -11.68
C PHE A 628 -8.57 10.17 -13.09
N SER A 629 -9.56 10.16 -14.00
CA SER A 629 -9.42 10.61 -15.40
C SER A 629 -9.38 12.13 -15.58
N MET A 630 -9.63 12.92 -14.52
CA MET A 630 -9.52 14.38 -14.54
C MET A 630 -8.90 14.94 -13.25
N ILE A 631 -7.77 14.37 -12.80
CA ILE A 631 -6.83 15.18 -12.02
C ILE A 631 -6.02 15.98 -13.04
N ASP A 632 -6.39 17.24 -13.22
CA ASP A 632 -5.49 18.23 -13.78
C ASP A 632 -4.20 18.16 -12.93
N PHE A 633 -3.08 17.71 -13.51
CA PHE A 633 -1.81 17.42 -12.83
C PHE A 633 -1.09 18.69 -12.30
N ASN A 634 -1.85 19.72 -11.91
CA ASN A 634 -1.40 20.93 -11.24
C ASN A 634 -1.42 20.84 -9.71
N ILE A 635 -1.72 19.68 -9.12
CA ILE A 635 -1.57 19.49 -7.67
C ILE A 635 -0.11 19.15 -7.37
N ASN A 636 0.62 20.16 -6.90
CA ASN A 636 1.91 20.01 -6.25
C ASN A 636 1.77 19.11 -5.01
N ILE A 637 1.98 17.80 -5.17
CA ILE A 637 2.26 16.88 -4.05
C ILE A 637 3.73 17.08 -3.66
N LEU A 638 4.08 18.28 -3.19
CA LEU A 638 5.44 18.63 -2.75
C LEU A 638 5.64 18.48 -1.23
N GLN A 639 4.69 17.89 -0.51
CA GLN A 639 4.79 17.69 0.94
C GLN A 639 4.11 16.39 1.41
N PHE A 640 4.60 15.24 0.93
CA PHE A 640 4.64 14.05 1.79
C PHE A 640 6.02 13.96 2.43
#